data_AF-A0A1Z4RDR0-F1
#
_entry.id   AF-A0A1Z4RDR0-F1
#
_cell.length_a   1.000
_cell.length_b   1.000
_cell.length_c   1.000
_cell.angle_alpha   90.00
_cell.angle_beta   90.00
_cell.angle_gamma   90.00
#
_symmetry.space_group_name_H-M   'P 1'
#
loop_
_entity.id
_entity.type
_entity.pdbx_description
1 polymer ?
#
loop_
_entity_poly.entity_id
_entity_poly.type
_entity_poly.pdbx_seq_one_letter_code
_entity_poly.pdbx_strand_id
1 'polypeptide(L)'
;MQSIERALMAMETAMGISLPHYALMQRLRESVEGNRLQLSGDLLGAFNVLGEIVGGVVNVFVEIENPTIEFIEGQPGLVGDPGREIESGVRVATPENTKTRITGEVTYLGLDRVLLTAEFFLFKGVPHAILKFEPLPELANQVPSWGIGNVFPDIPIVRAMRFTAPAIILSSSDQAYDPRLDAAINRGFNFYGNVEVENSGDRTWELVGGLLHVRQLAVHAALTVDESLPKYVLEGSVRTNTDLIQGENFQISFSRSDVGLEISGAPPEAQLGIAQDIVVTLREKGQLTRLVFTGGVRTEAESLTSFFTLNGTGRSPEGELTGEIQNTDEWVNPFGIPGIIIRQLSLQLGLTYSSPWIDNIGLHGNLRLGDIDGSISILVDSNDPDEFVLAGSTDRLTFLQLMSAMTAPTFVAYNALPAEVRQPLETVVNAQMEDVKVNIVPVPTQIGQVLFREPGVTLQGRMTVWGWGADAFVNVDYFDGLTVRAVMDAIDLGAGILQIRGTQGEINPQLRLRLGPSVNSELFISGLVSVLGITQELRIEATTAGLRFNIAGRLFNRFEAALVVTTPGIGDRRNFQVAATMQNDLLRFLKDDVSREIQQVARNASNSINTAQQEVDRAQQEVNRLSDRIRRRRQTVEQERATANQRIQQLERDVTNARNSLNSLNSRIQNLQREINRLSRQQRCTDIPLIGRQCIPDPEALAQAARLGTELAGLQAGLPAAQATLSRFEASLQAARNGVSQIPIDADPEIVSLNASLSLANTGLNRAREILQTTTRSLGAIAQINTFISQQGLNSLLDVRSAQFNANLDVAASGQVAIALEMVYMNQPRRLNLAFNFNAPQESARALAQLLLPRG
;
A
#
# COMPACT_ATOMS: atom_id res chain seq x y z
N MET A 1 85.82 72.15 -18.69
CA MET A 1 85.62 70.68 -18.69
C MET A 1 84.98 70.19 -17.39
N GLN A 2 85.57 70.41 -16.21
CA GLN A 2 84.90 70.08 -14.94
C GLN A 2 83.57 70.84 -14.70
N SER A 3 83.39 72.02 -15.31
CA SER A 3 82.10 72.74 -15.31
C SER A 3 81.05 72.17 -16.27
N ILE A 4 81.48 71.40 -17.27
CA ILE A 4 80.60 70.73 -18.25
C ILE A 4 80.16 69.37 -17.69
N GLU A 5 81.05 68.62 -17.02
CA GLU A 5 80.68 67.41 -16.27
C GLU A 5 79.74 67.72 -15.10
N ARG A 6 79.97 68.82 -14.35
CA ARG A 6 79.05 69.24 -13.29
C ARG A 6 77.70 69.73 -13.83
N ALA A 7 77.67 70.31 -15.03
CA ALA A 7 76.43 70.73 -15.69
C ALA A 7 75.65 69.53 -16.28
N LEU A 8 76.34 68.49 -16.75
CA LEU A 8 75.73 67.23 -17.19
C LEU A 8 75.18 66.42 -16.01
N MET A 9 75.94 66.27 -14.92
CA MET A 9 75.44 65.65 -13.68
C MET A 9 74.28 66.45 -13.06
N ALA A 10 74.32 67.78 -13.13
CA ALA A 10 73.22 68.62 -12.65
C ALA A 10 71.98 68.55 -13.57
N MET A 11 72.14 68.33 -14.88
CA MET A 11 71.01 68.09 -15.80
C MET A 11 70.38 66.70 -15.61
N GLU A 12 71.17 65.67 -15.33
CA GLU A 12 70.66 64.33 -14.95
C GLU A 12 69.91 64.37 -13.61
N THR A 13 70.42 65.16 -12.65
CA THR A 13 69.74 65.39 -11.37
C THR A 13 68.47 66.25 -11.53
N ALA A 14 68.45 67.21 -12.46
CA ALA A 14 67.32 68.11 -12.71
C ALA A 14 66.17 67.49 -13.51
N MET A 15 66.42 66.37 -14.22
CA MET A 15 65.38 65.63 -14.94
C MET A 15 64.73 64.53 -14.09
N GLY A 16 65.16 64.31 -12.85
CA GLY A 16 64.47 63.43 -11.89
C GLY A 16 64.41 61.95 -12.29
N ILE A 17 65.24 61.51 -13.24
CA ILE A 17 65.34 60.11 -13.68
C ILE A 17 66.81 59.71 -13.53
N SER A 18 67.27 59.43 -12.30
CA SER A 18 68.48 58.62 -12.18
C SER A 18 68.11 57.23 -12.66
N LEU A 19 68.84 56.70 -13.65
CA LEU A 19 68.66 55.33 -14.13
C LEU A 19 69.60 54.43 -13.31
N PRO A 20 69.12 53.73 -12.26
CA PRO A 20 69.97 53.01 -11.32
C PRO A 20 70.79 51.91 -11.99
N HIS A 21 70.27 51.29 -13.05
CA HIS A 21 70.96 50.30 -13.88
C HIS A 21 72.08 50.92 -14.73
N TYR A 22 71.98 52.18 -15.18
CA TYR A 22 73.11 52.86 -15.84
C TYR A 22 74.27 53.08 -14.86
N ALA A 23 73.96 53.49 -13.62
CA ALA A 23 74.96 53.57 -12.56
C ALA A 23 75.55 52.20 -12.21
N LEU A 24 74.74 51.13 -12.25
CA LEU A 24 75.24 49.75 -12.12
C LEU A 24 76.24 49.41 -13.24
N MET A 25 75.94 49.74 -14.50
CA MET A 25 76.82 49.49 -15.64
C MET A 25 78.19 50.16 -15.48
N GLN A 26 78.22 51.41 -15.01
CA GLN A 26 79.49 52.12 -14.74
C GLN A 26 80.31 51.41 -13.64
N ARG A 27 79.67 51.05 -12.52
CA ARG A 27 80.33 50.32 -11.43
C ARG A 27 80.88 48.96 -11.88
N LEU A 28 80.11 48.24 -12.70
CA LEU A 28 80.54 46.94 -13.25
C LEU A 28 81.78 47.10 -14.14
N ARG A 29 81.80 48.11 -15.03
CA ARG A 29 82.96 48.37 -15.92
C ARG A 29 84.22 48.74 -15.13
N GLU A 30 84.09 49.52 -14.07
CA GLU A 30 85.22 49.89 -13.19
C GLU A 30 85.76 48.69 -12.39
N SER A 31 84.94 47.65 -12.18
CA SER A 31 85.28 46.46 -11.40
C SER A 31 85.84 45.31 -12.25
N VAL A 32 86.06 45.50 -13.56
CA VAL A 32 86.70 44.50 -14.42
C VAL A 32 88.20 44.48 -14.16
N GLU A 33 88.72 43.37 -13.64
CA GLU A 33 90.15 43.17 -13.35
C GLU A 33 90.71 42.05 -14.23
N GLY A 34 91.74 42.33 -15.02
CA GLY A 34 92.44 41.29 -15.79
C GLY A 34 91.56 40.51 -16.76
N ASN A 35 90.52 41.17 -17.34
CA ASN A 35 89.50 40.57 -18.19
C ASN A 35 88.55 39.60 -17.48
N ARG A 36 88.40 39.78 -16.17
CA ARG A 36 87.46 39.04 -15.34
C ARG A 36 86.60 39.99 -14.54
N LEU A 37 85.36 39.59 -14.28
CA LEU A 37 84.42 40.33 -13.45
C LEU A 37 83.83 39.42 -12.40
N GLN A 38 84.08 39.73 -11.14
CA GLN A 38 83.45 39.06 -10.00
C GLN A 38 82.17 39.81 -9.63
N LEU A 39 81.00 39.23 -9.90
CA LEU A 39 79.75 39.81 -9.40
C LEU A 39 79.71 39.70 -7.87
N SER A 40 79.33 40.74 -7.14
CA SER A 40 79.14 40.70 -5.69
C SER A 40 77.87 41.43 -5.27
N GLY A 41 77.29 41.11 -4.12
CA GLY A 41 76.09 41.78 -3.62
C GLY A 41 76.29 43.29 -3.46
N ASP A 42 77.46 43.70 -2.97
CA ASP A 42 77.85 45.11 -2.84
C ASP A 42 77.95 45.81 -4.20
N LEU A 43 78.50 45.13 -5.20
CA LEU A 43 78.62 45.63 -6.57
C LEU A 43 77.24 45.82 -7.22
N LEU A 44 76.34 44.85 -7.04
CA LEU A 44 74.99 44.88 -7.59
C LEU A 44 74.07 45.89 -6.86
N GLY A 45 74.25 46.09 -5.56
CA GLY A 45 73.42 46.97 -4.74
C GLY A 45 71.95 46.56 -4.78
N ALA A 46 71.05 47.49 -5.14
CA ALA A 46 69.60 47.22 -5.23
C ALA A 46 69.22 46.14 -6.26
N PHE A 47 70.13 45.77 -7.17
CA PHE A 47 69.91 44.69 -8.14
C PHE A 47 70.34 43.30 -7.63
N ASN A 48 70.78 43.17 -6.37
CA ASN A 48 71.08 41.89 -5.73
C ASN A 48 69.81 41.09 -5.34
N VAL A 49 68.72 41.25 -6.09
CA VAL A 49 67.41 40.63 -5.82
C VAL A 49 67.42 39.11 -5.99
N LEU A 50 68.34 38.56 -6.79
CA LEU A 50 68.49 37.11 -6.93
C LEU A 50 69.14 36.45 -5.71
N GLY A 51 70.00 37.19 -4.97
CA GLY A 51 70.62 36.68 -3.75
C GLY A 51 69.59 36.37 -2.66
N GLU A 52 68.49 37.13 -2.62
CA GLU A 52 67.37 36.92 -1.70
C GLU A 52 66.47 35.75 -2.12
N ILE A 53 66.30 35.53 -3.42
CA ILE A 53 65.40 34.50 -3.97
C ILE A 53 66.01 33.09 -3.87
N VAL A 54 67.33 32.97 -3.91
CA VAL A 54 68.00 31.69 -4.19
C VAL A 54 68.72 31.08 -2.97
N GLY A 55 68.67 31.74 -1.81
CA GLY A 55 68.79 31.12 -0.48
C GLY A 55 69.90 30.09 -0.23
N GLY A 56 71.07 30.21 -0.88
CA GLY A 56 72.22 29.31 -0.70
C GLY A 56 72.53 28.38 -1.88
N VAL A 57 71.66 28.23 -2.89
CA VAL A 57 71.99 27.47 -4.12
C VAL A 57 72.89 28.29 -5.06
N VAL A 58 72.90 29.61 -4.89
CA VAL A 58 73.84 30.54 -5.53
C VAL A 58 74.61 31.27 -4.43
N ASN A 59 75.55 30.54 -3.81
CA ASN A 59 76.79 31.16 -3.32
C ASN A 59 77.77 31.41 -4.49
N VAL A 60 77.27 31.35 -5.73
CA VAL A 60 78.01 31.58 -6.95
C VAL A 60 77.91 33.06 -7.29
N PHE A 61 78.71 33.86 -6.59
CA PHE A 61 79.28 35.01 -7.25
C PHE A 61 80.13 34.47 -8.40
N VAL A 62 79.58 34.61 -9.61
CA VAL A 62 80.16 34.04 -10.82
C VAL A 62 81.36 34.89 -11.21
N GLU A 63 82.54 34.28 -11.31
CA GLU A 63 83.67 34.89 -12.00
C GLU A 63 83.37 34.82 -13.50
N ILE A 64 83.13 35.99 -14.10
CA ILE A 64 82.84 36.13 -15.53
C ILE A 64 84.15 36.41 -16.26
N GLU A 65 84.59 35.48 -17.09
CA GLU A 65 85.73 35.65 -17.98
C GLU A 65 85.29 36.31 -19.29
N ASN A 66 86.13 37.21 -19.80
CA ASN A 66 85.84 37.99 -21.01
C ASN A 66 84.51 38.77 -20.96
N PRO A 67 84.21 39.52 -19.88
CA PRO A 67 82.92 40.18 -19.72
C PRO A 67 82.76 41.33 -20.74
N THR A 68 81.65 41.31 -21.45
CA THR A 68 81.14 42.44 -22.25
C THR A 68 79.99 43.07 -21.49
N ILE A 69 80.09 44.36 -21.18
CA ILE A 69 79.10 45.09 -20.37
C ILE A 69 78.51 46.22 -21.20
N GLU A 70 77.20 46.14 -21.45
CA GLU A 70 76.47 47.02 -22.36
C GLU A 70 75.29 47.69 -21.63
N PHE A 71 74.96 48.91 -22.04
CA PHE A 71 73.74 49.58 -21.65
C PHE A 71 72.84 49.69 -22.88
N ILE A 72 71.68 49.03 -22.84
CA ILE A 72 70.85 48.82 -24.03
C ILE A 72 69.44 49.35 -23.82
N GLU A 73 68.87 49.93 -24.88
CA GLU A 73 67.43 50.23 -25.01
C GLU A 73 66.73 49.01 -25.61
N GLY A 74 65.88 48.35 -24.84
CA GLY A 74 65.18 47.11 -25.20
C GLY A 74 64.07 46.82 -24.20
N GLN A 75 63.13 45.96 -24.58
CA GLN A 75 61.96 45.70 -23.73
C GLN A 75 62.40 45.03 -22.41
N PRO A 76 61.99 45.55 -21.24
CA PRO A 76 62.26 44.91 -19.96
C PRO A 76 61.70 43.50 -19.93
N GLY A 77 62.48 42.54 -19.42
CA GLY A 77 62.06 41.13 -19.33
C GLY A 77 62.27 40.26 -20.58
N LEU A 78 62.63 40.80 -21.75
CA LEU A 78 63.00 39.99 -22.93
C LEU A 78 64.47 39.56 -22.88
N VAL A 79 64.74 38.31 -22.52
CA VAL A 79 66.11 37.80 -22.35
C VAL A 79 66.82 37.64 -23.68
N GLY A 80 68.05 38.14 -23.78
CA GLY A 80 68.86 38.03 -24.98
C GLY A 80 68.38 38.91 -26.14
N ASP A 81 67.40 39.79 -25.92
CA ASP A 81 66.95 40.79 -26.90
C ASP A 81 68.12 41.70 -27.29
N PRO A 82 68.62 41.68 -28.54
CA PRO A 82 69.81 42.45 -28.90
C PRO A 82 69.70 43.92 -28.50
N GLY A 83 68.48 44.49 -28.52
CA GLY A 83 68.25 45.89 -28.16
C GLY A 83 69.08 46.84 -29.02
N ARG A 84 69.11 48.12 -28.61
CA ARG A 84 70.02 49.12 -29.17
C ARG A 84 70.99 49.56 -28.09
N GLU A 85 72.30 49.36 -28.29
CA GLU A 85 73.31 49.91 -27.38
C GLU A 85 73.21 51.44 -27.36
N ILE A 86 73.18 52.00 -26.14
CA ILE A 86 73.13 53.43 -25.91
C ILE A 86 74.57 53.89 -25.59
N GLU A 87 75.17 54.59 -26.53
CA GLU A 87 76.44 55.27 -26.30
C GLU A 87 76.27 56.46 -25.33
N SER A 88 77.34 56.77 -24.60
CA SER A 88 77.37 57.90 -23.66
C SER A 88 76.98 59.21 -24.36
N GLY A 89 75.98 59.92 -23.82
CA GLY A 89 75.49 61.20 -24.35
C GLY A 89 74.32 61.14 -25.34
N VAL A 90 73.82 59.94 -25.69
CA VAL A 90 72.63 59.76 -26.53
C VAL A 90 71.34 59.87 -25.70
N ARG A 91 70.31 60.58 -26.20
CA ARG A 91 69.00 60.64 -25.53
C ARG A 91 68.30 59.29 -25.62
N VAL A 92 67.95 58.74 -24.45
CA VAL A 92 67.07 57.58 -24.32
C VAL A 92 65.64 58.01 -24.62
N ALA A 93 64.96 57.33 -25.55
CA ALA A 93 63.60 57.69 -25.95
C ALA A 93 62.58 57.21 -24.90
N THR A 94 62.81 56.01 -24.35
CA THR A 94 61.97 55.41 -23.31
C THR A 94 62.85 54.92 -22.16
N PRO A 95 63.10 55.74 -21.12
CA PRO A 95 63.99 55.38 -20.01
C PRO A 95 63.59 54.10 -19.28
N GLU A 96 62.30 53.79 -19.25
CA GLU A 96 61.74 52.55 -18.69
C GLU A 96 62.07 51.29 -19.51
N ASN A 97 62.45 51.41 -20.78
CA ASN A 97 62.90 50.30 -21.64
C ASN A 97 64.42 50.26 -21.75
N THR A 98 65.14 50.48 -20.66
CA THR A 98 66.60 50.35 -20.66
C THR A 98 67.05 49.31 -19.65
N LYS A 99 68.14 48.62 -19.97
CA LYS A 99 68.71 47.57 -19.13
C LYS A 99 70.23 47.50 -19.27
N THR A 100 70.88 46.97 -18.25
CA THR A 100 72.31 46.69 -18.24
C THR A 100 72.50 45.21 -18.53
N ARG A 101 73.24 44.90 -19.60
CA ARG A 101 73.57 43.53 -19.98
C ARG A 101 75.04 43.25 -19.70
N ILE A 102 75.31 42.03 -19.22
CA ILE A 102 76.65 41.45 -19.12
C ILE A 102 76.64 40.13 -19.88
N THR A 103 77.59 39.92 -20.78
CA THR A 103 77.82 38.61 -21.40
C THR A 103 79.26 38.16 -21.17
N GLY A 104 79.50 36.88 -20.91
CA GLY A 104 80.86 36.35 -20.78
C GLY A 104 80.86 34.84 -20.52
N GLU A 105 82.05 34.25 -20.44
CA GLU A 105 82.21 32.83 -20.14
C GLU A 105 82.32 32.61 -18.63
N VAL A 106 81.68 31.56 -18.12
CA VAL A 106 81.64 31.26 -16.69
C VAL A 106 81.84 29.77 -16.45
N THR A 107 82.33 29.44 -15.25
CA THR A 107 82.28 28.06 -14.75
C THR A 107 81.03 27.91 -13.89
N TYR A 108 80.09 27.08 -14.34
CA TYR A 108 78.82 26.87 -13.63
C TYR A 108 78.44 25.39 -13.61
N LEU A 109 78.03 24.88 -12.44
CA LEU A 109 77.59 23.49 -12.24
C LEU A 109 78.59 22.41 -12.72
N GLY A 110 79.89 22.70 -12.62
CA GLY A 110 80.95 21.78 -13.04
C GLY A 110 81.25 21.77 -14.54
N LEU A 111 80.67 22.72 -15.30
CA LEU A 111 80.97 22.97 -16.70
C LEU A 111 81.88 24.20 -16.83
N ASP A 112 83.00 24.04 -17.52
CA ASP A 112 83.86 25.15 -17.93
C ASP A 112 83.30 25.79 -19.21
N ARG A 113 83.47 27.12 -19.36
CA ARG A 113 83.10 27.88 -20.56
C ARG A 113 81.61 27.83 -20.92
N VAL A 114 80.75 28.05 -19.92
CA VAL A 114 79.31 28.29 -20.12
C VAL A 114 79.10 29.76 -20.48
N LEU A 115 78.28 30.06 -21.48
CA LEU A 115 77.93 31.44 -21.80
C LEU A 115 76.93 31.96 -20.77
N LEU A 116 77.31 33.00 -20.03
CA LEU A 116 76.41 33.78 -19.18
C LEU A 116 75.90 34.99 -19.97
N THR A 117 74.59 35.23 -19.90
CA THR A 117 73.95 36.52 -20.20
C THR A 117 73.20 36.98 -18.96
N ALA A 118 73.68 38.03 -18.30
CA ALA A 118 73.03 38.66 -17.15
C ALA A 118 72.40 39.99 -17.56
N GLU A 119 71.13 40.21 -17.22
CA GLU A 119 70.39 41.42 -17.52
C GLU A 119 69.79 42.04 -16.25
N PHE A 120 69.98 43.34 -16.07
CA PHE A 120 69.50 44.10 -14.92
C PHE A 120 68.65 45.27 -15.39
N PHE A 121 67.41 45.36 -14.93
CA PHE A 121 66.45 46.36 -15.38
C PHE A 121 65.47 46.78 -14.28
N LEU A 122 64.84 47.93 -14.47
CA LEU A 122 63.71 48.35 -13.64
C LEU A 122 62.40 48.00 -14.34
N PHE A 123 61.47 47.42 -13.60
CA PHE A 123 60.08 47.27 -14.05
C PHE A 123 59.17 47.94 -13.03
N LYS A 124 58.40 48.94 -13.46
CA LYS A 124 57.56 49.76 -12.57
C LYS A 124 58.30 50.33 -11.34
N GLY A 125 59.59 50.64 -11.51
CA GLY A 125 60.47 51.16 -10.46
C GLY A 125 61.09 50.11 -9.53
N VAL A 126 60.80 48.82 -9.71
CA VAL A 126 61.36 47.73 -8.93
C VAL A 126 62.57 47.12 -9.67
N PRO A 127 63.73 46.91 -9.00
CA PRO A 127 64.87 46.21 -9.59
C PRO A 127 64.58 44.74 -9.88
N HIS A 128 64.96 44.31 -11.09
CA HIS A 128 64.96 42.92 -11.51
C HIS A 128 66.30 42.54 -12.14
N ALA A 129 66.67 41.29 -11.95
CA ALA A 129 67.81 40.62 -12.55
C ALA A 129 67.38 39.29 -13.19
N ILE A 130 67.97 38.97 -14.34
CA ILE A 130 67.85 37.69 -15.03
C ILE A 130 69.25 37.21 -15.44
N LEU A 131 69.63 35.98 -15.09
CA LEU A 131 70.89 35.36 -15.47
C LEU A 131 70.60 34.09 -16.27
N LYS A 132 71.00 34.07 -17.53
CA LYS A 132 70.87 32.93 -18.43
C LYS A 132 72.23 32.27 -18.65
N PHE A 133 72.30 30.97 -18.43
CA PHE A 133 73.46 30.11 -18.62
C PHE A 133 73.18 29.15 -19.77
N GLU A 134 73.96 29.24 -20.84
CA GLU A 134 73.85 28.36 -22.01
C GLU A 134 75.18 27.65 -22.27
N PRO A 135 75.19 26.32 -22.45
CA PRO A 135 76.38 25.63 -22.94
C PRO A 135 76.77 26.21 -24.31
N LEU A 136 78.06 26.44 -24.56
CA LEU A 136 78.52 26.81 -25.88
C LEU A 136 78.17 25.69 -26.89
N PRO A 137 77.81 26.02 -28.15
CA PRO A 137 77.40 25.02 -29.14
C PRO A 137 78.43 23.89 -29.36
N GLU A 138 79.72 24.22 -29.24
CA GLU A 138 80.84 23.27 -29.35
C GLU A 138 80.92 22.26 -28.19
N LEU A 139 80.31 22.59 -27.05
CA LEU A 139 80.26 21.78 -25.84
C LEU A 139 78.96 20.99 -25.70
N ALA A 140 77.95 21.25 -26.53
CA ALA A 140 76.60 20.68 -26.39
C ALA A 140 76.57 19.14 -26.28
N ASN A 141 77.45 18.43 -27.01
CA ASN A 141 77.56 16.96 -26.98
C ASN A 141 78.48 16.41 -25.87
N GLN A 142 79.19 17.30 -25.15
CA GLN A 142 80.11 16.96 -24.06
C GLN A 142 79.52 17.28 -22.68
N VAL A 143 78.38 17.98 -22.64
CA VAL A 143 77.66 18.30 -21.39
C VAL A 143 77.23 16.98 -20.73
N PRO A 144 77.74 16.65 -19.54
CA PRO A 144 77.23 15.52 -18.76
C PRO A 144 75.75 15.75 -18.50
N SER A 145 74.94 14.69 -18.54
CA SER A 145 73.52 14.82 -18.21
C SER A 145 73.38 15.42 -16.81
N TRP A 146 72.79 16.61 -16.70
CA TRP A 146 72.68 17.33 -15.44
C TRP A 146 71.33 17.03 -14.81
N GLY A 147 71.34 16.45 -13.62
CA GLY A 147 70.11 16.13 -12.90
C GLY A 147 69.75 17.23 -11.91
N ILE A 148 68.54 17.78 -12.02
CA ILE A 148 67.97 18.68 -10.99
C ILE A 148 67.90 17.99 -9.61
N GLY A 149 67.84 16.65 -9.60
CA GLY A 149 67.99 15.83 -8.40
C GLY A 149 69.30 16.00 -7.62
N ASN A 150 70.35 16.57 -8.22
CA ASN A 150 71.57 16.92 -7.50
C ASN A 150 71.35 18.12 -6.55
N VAL A 151 70.39 18.98 -6.87
CA VAL A 151 69.99 20.11 -6.02
C VAL A 151 68.91 19.67 -5.03
N PHE A 152 68.05 18.71 -5.42
CA PHE A 152 66.93 18.23 -4.63
C PHE A 152 66.90 16.69 -4.57
N PRO A 153 67.81 16.04 -3.81
CA PRO A 153 67.95 14.59 -3.79
C PRO A 153 66.78 13.87 -3.11
N ASP A 154 66.01 14.58 -2.29
CA ASP A 154 64.96 14.01 -1.43
C ASP A 154 63.64 13.74 -2.16
N ILE A 155 63.51 14.13 -3.44
CA ILE A 155 62.31 13.91 -4.26
C ILE A 155 62.63 12.87 -5.35
N PRO A 156 62.20 11.59 -5.22
CA PRO A 156 62.60 10.52 -6.12
C PRO A 156 62.36 10.78 -7.61
N ILE A 157 61.18 11.31 -7.97
CA ILE A 157 60.83 11.61 -9.38
C ILE A 157 61.71 12.72 -9.98
N VAL A 158 62.22 13.64 -9.14
CA VAL A 158 63.16 14.72 -9.53
C VAL A 158 64.56 14.18 -9.68
N ARG A 159 64.94 13.20 -8.86
CA ARG A 159 66.22 12.50 -8.95
C ARG A 159 66.41 11.74 -10.26
N ALA A 160 65.33 11.22 -10.83
CA ALA A 160 65.35 10.54 -12.11
C ALA A 160 65.50 11.50 -13.31
N MET A 161 65.19 12.79 -13.15
CA MET A 161 65.29 13.78 -14.23
C MET A 161 66.73 14.11 -14.56
N ARG A 162 67.16 13.74 -15.77
CA ARG A 162 68.48 14.04 -16.31
C ARG A 162 68.36 14.87 -17.58
N PHE A 163 68.73 16.14 -17.50
CA PHE A 163 68.70 17.05 -18.64
C PHE A 163 69.93 16.89 -19.52
N THR A 164 69.75 16.80 -20.82
CA THR A 164 70.84 16.89 -21.80
C THR A 164 70.95 18.33 -22.31
N ALA A 165 72.14 18.94 -22.17
CA ALA A 165 72.45 20.31 -22.59
C ALA A 165 71.43 21.39 -22.13
N PRO A 166 71.11 21.51 -20.82
CA PRO A 166 70.09 22.44 -20.37
C PRO A 166 70.53 23.90 -20.51
N ALA A 167 69.62 24.77 -20.96
CA ALA A 167 69.71 26.20 -20.70
C ALA A 167 69.11 26.48 -19.32
N ILE A 168 69.84 27.22 -18.48
CA ILE A 168 69.41 27.52 -17.10
C ILE A 168 69.18 29.01 -16.98
N ILE A 169 68.01 29.43 -16.52
CA ILE A 169 67.67 30.84 -16.35
C ILE A 169 67.25 31.09 -14.90
N LEU A 170 68.00 31.95 -14.21
CA LEU A 170 67.63 32.50 -12.91
C LEU A 170 66.91 33.82 -13.14
N SER A 171 65.70 33.95 -12.62
CA SER A 171 64.92 35.19 -12.78
C SER A 171 64.35 35.67 -11.45
N SER A 172 64.42 36.97 -11.24
CA SER A 172 63.70 37.64 -10.14
C SER A 172 62.32 38.15 -10.56
N SER A 173 61.93 37.91 -11.81
CA SER A 173 60.67 38.34 -12.41
C SER A 173 59.89 37.12 -12.91
N ASP A 174 58.57 37.18 -12.76
CA ASP A 174 57.58 36.28 -13.35
C ASP A 174 57.06 36.77 -14.72
N GLN A 175 57.51 37.95 -15.16
CA GLN A 175 57.07 38.61 -16.40
C GLN A 175 58.15 38.55 -17.50
N ALA A 176 59.13 37.66 -17.38
CA ALA A 176 60.23 37.53 -18.32
C ALA A 176 59.92 36.51 -19.43
N TYR A 177 60.54 36.69 -20.60
CA TYR A 177 60.36 35.82 -21.77
C TYR A 177 61.70 35.65 -22.50
N ASP A 178 61.99 34.44 -22.97
CA ASP A 178 63.12 34.16 -23.85
C ASP A 178 62.63 33.89 -25.28
N PRO A 179 62.85 34.81 -26.24
CA PRO A 179 62.44 34.62 -27.62
C PRO A 179 63.13 33.48 -28.37
N ARG A 180 64.32 33.03 -27.92
CA ARG A 180 65.03 31.91 -28.55
C ARG A 180 64.48 30.57 -28.11
N LEU A 181 64.08 30.47 -26.84
CA LEU A 181 63.44 29.28 -26.28
C LEU A 181 61.92 29.28 -26.52
N ASP A 182 61.35 30.40 -26.97
CA ASP A 182 59.92 30.63 -27.15
C ASP A 182 59.12 30.35 -25.86
N ALA A 183 59.68 30.77 -24.72
CA ALA A 183 59.16 30.38 -23.41
C ALA A 183 59.13 31.52 -22.40
N ALA A 184 58.08 31.53 -21.57
CA ALA A 184 57.95 32.39 -20.41
C ALA A 184 58.88 31.92 -19.28
N ILE A 185 59.47 32.86 -18.55
CA ILE A 185 60.43 32.59 -17.49
C ILE A 185 59.79 32.91 -16.15
N ASN A 186 59.73 31.91 -15.28
CA ASN A 186 59.18 32.05 -13.95
C ASN A 186 60.21 32.66 -12.99
N ARG A 187 59.74 33.31 -11.92
CA ARG A 187 60.62 33.73 -10.81
C ARG A 187 61.26 32.50 -10.16
N GLY A 188 62.57 32.54 -9.94
CA GLY A 188 63.39 31.46 -9.39
C GLY A 188 64.28 30.80 -10.45
N PHE A 189 64.43 29.47 -10.40
CA PHE A 189 65.23 28.72 -11.38
C PHE A 189 64.36 28.22 -12.51
N ASN A 190 64.87 28.27 -13.74
CA ASN A 190 64.23 27.68 -14.90
C ASN A 190 65.27 26.84 -15.64
N PHE A 191 64.87 25.65 -16.08
CA PHE A 191 65.67 24.69 -16.81
C PHE A 191 64.94 24.37 -18.10
N TYR A 192 65.64 24.47 -19.22
CA TYR A 192 65.10 24.13 -20.54
C TYR A 192 66.01 23.10 -21.18
N GLY A 193 65.46 21.94 -21.55
CA GLY A 193 66.25 20.90 -22.20
C GLY A 193 65.46 19.61 -22.38
N ASN A 194 66.12 18.57 -22.87
CA ASN A 194 65.49 17.26 -23.02
C ASN A 194 65.76 16.39 -21.78
N VAL A 195 64.72 15.72 -21.27
CA VAL A 195 64.80 14.73 -20.20
C VAL A 195 64.54 13.33 -20.75
N GLU A 196 65.38 12.35 -20.38
CA GLU A 196 65.13 10.94 -20.71
C GLU A 196 63.98 10.39 -19.86
N VAL A 197 62.93 9.89 -20.51
CA VAL A 197 61.70 9.42 -19.84
C VAL A 197 61.55 7.90 -19.88
N GLU A 198 61.77 7.27 -21.04
CA GLU A 198 61.57 5.83 -21.26
C GLU A 198 62.49 4.92 -20.43
N ASN A 199 63.70 5.37 -20.10
CA ASN A 199 64.69 4.61 -19.32
C ASN A 199 65.17 5.41 -18.09
N SER A 200 64.30 6.27 -17.56
CA SER A 200 64.62 7.16 -16.44
C SER A 200 64.93 6.41 -15.13
N GLY A 201 64.43 5.18 -14.99
CA GLY A 201 64.46 4.42 -13.73
C GLY A 201 63.37 4.82 -12.73
N ASP A 202 62.48 5.74 -13.10
CA ASP A 202 61.29 6.11 -12.34
C ASP A 202 60.03 5.64 -13.08
N ARG A 203 59.19 4.86 -12.41
CA ARG A 203 57.97 4.27 -12.98
C ARG A 203 57.03 5.29 -13.63
N THR A 204 57.01 6.54 -13.14
CA THR A 204 56.12 7.60 -13.61
C THR A 204 56.60 8.17 -14.94
N TRP A 205 57.91 8.40 -15.06
CA TRP A 205 58.53 8.83 -16.31
C TRP A 205 58.59 7.71 -17.35
N GLU A 206 58.83 6.47 -16.92
CA GLU A 206 58.75 5.30 -17.80
C GLU A 206 57.34 5.11 -18.37
N LEU A 207 56.29 5.36 -17.57
CA LEU A 207 54.92 5.42 -18.07
C LEU A 207 54.76 6.50 -19.15
N VAL A 208 55.23 7.73 -18.94
CA VAL A 208 55.16 8.81 -19.96
C VAL A 208 55.86 8.37 -21.24
N GLY A 209 57.07 7.81 -21.13
CA GLY A 209 57.83 7.35 -22.29
C GLY A 209 57.16 6.20 -23.03
N GLY A 210 56.65 5.21 -22.29
CA GLY A 210 55.95 4.05 -22.83
C GLY A 210 54.58 4.39 -23.43
N LEU A 211 53.80 5.25 -22.77
CA LEU A 211 52.45 5.64 -23.19
C LEU A 211 52.47 6.55 -24.42
N LEU A 212 53.42 7.49 -24.48
CA LEU A 212 53.55 8.43 -25.59
C LEU A 212 54.50 7.94 -26.69
N HIS A 213 55.16 6.78 -26.49
CA HIS A 213 56.18 6.22 -27.38
C HIS A 213 57.35 7.20 -27.66
N VAL A 214 57.81 7.89 -26.61
CA VAL A 214 58.92 8.86 -26.69
C VAL A 214 60.07 8.47 -25.76
N ARG A 215 61.29 8.58 -26.25
CA ARG A 215 62.49 8.30 -25.43
C ARG A 215 62.89 9.49 -24.57
N GLN A 216 62.79 10.70 -25.12
CA GLN A 216 63.14 11.96 -24.47
C GLN A 216 61.99 12.97 -24.65
N LEU A 217 61.79 13.80 -23.62
CA LEU A 217 60.79 14.86 -23.62
C LEU A 217 61.50 16.21 -23.52
N ALA A 218 61.20 17.14 -24.43
CA ALA A 218 61.61 18.53 -24.28
C ALA A 218 60.77 19.17 -23.18
N VAL A 219 61.43 19.66 -22.13
CA VAL A 219 60.77 20.18 -20.93
C VAL A 219 61.29 21.55 -20.54
N HIS A 220 60.40 22.35 -19.97
CA HIS A 220 60.68 23.52 -19.15
C HIS A 220 60.38 23.16 -17.70
N ALA A 221 61.39 23.14 -16.84
CA ALA A 221 61.20 23.00 -15.40
C ALA A 221 61.49 24.33 -14.71
N ALA A 222 60.56 24.80 -13.90
CA ALA A 222 60.70 25.97 -13.05
C ALA A 222 60.65 25.59 -11.57
N LEU A 223 61.52 26.20 -10.78
CA LEU A 223 61.44 26.21 -9.33
C LEU A 223 61.15 27.63 -8.89
N THR A 224 59.97 27.83 -8.35
CA THR A 224 59.59 29.10 -7.72
C THR A 224 59.88 29.01 -6.23
N VAL A 225 60.76 29.89 -5.77
CA VAL A 225 61.09 30.06 -4.36
C VAL A 225 60.23 31.20 -3.83
N ASP A 226 59.15 30.85 -3.14
CA ASP A 226 58.29 31.79 -2.40
C ASP A 226 58.53 31.65 -0.89
N GLU A 227 58.16 32.66 -0.11
CA GLU A 227 58.45 32.77 1.33
C GLU A 227 57.74 31.72 2.20
N SER A 228 56.74 30.99 1.67
CA SER A 228 55.94 30.04 2.47
C SER A 228 56.20 28.56 2.17
N LEU A 229 56.39 28.12 0.91
CA LEU A 229 56.81 26.76 0.52
C LEU A 229 57.39 26.75 -0.92
N PRO A 230 58.42 25.95 -1.24
CA PRO A 230 58.92 25.83 -2.62
C PRO A 230 57.90 25.10 -3.51
N LYS A 231 57.63 25.64 -4.70
CA LYS A 231 56.83 25.02 -5.74
C LYS A 231 57.71 24.66 -6.94
N TYR A 232 57.67 23.40 -7.36
CA TYR A 232 58.33 22.92 -8.57
C TYR A 232 57.26 22.68 -9.63
N VAL A 233 57.49 23.16 -10.83
CA VAL A 233 56.63 22.93 -11.99
C VAL A 233 57.52 22.48 -13.12
N LEU A 234 57.17 21.39 -13.79
CA LEU A 234 57.79 20.96 -15.02
C LEU A 234 56.71 20.77 -16.07
N GLU A 235 56.91 21.33 -17.23
CA GLU A 235 56.00 21.25 -18.36
C GLU A 235 56.77 20.76 -19.59
N GLY A 236 56.22 19.81 -20.32
CA GLY A 236 56.73 19.31 -21.58
C GLY A 236 55.58 19.06 -22.54
N SER A 237 55.84 19.07 -23.84
CA SER A 237 54.81 18.78 -24.84
C SER A 237 55.31 17.77 -25.87
N VAL A 238 54.41 16.87 -26.25
CA VAL A 238 54.59 15.89 -27.32
C VAL A 238 53.62 16.23 -28.43
N ARG A 239 54.16 16.70 -29.57
CA ARG A 239 53.37 17.14 -30.72
C ARG A 239 53.00 16.03 -31.70
N THR A 240 53.47 14.81 -31.46
CA THR A 240 53.21 13.65 -32.33
C THR A 240 51.97 12.90 -31.88
N ASN A 241 51.22 12.36 -32.85
CA ASN A 241 50.13 11.44 -32.54
C ASN A 241 50.69 10.07 -32.19
N THR A 242 50.10 9.43 -31.19
CA THR A 242 50.54 8.12 -30.70
C THR A 242 49.38 7.15 -30.74
N ASP A 243 49.52 6.07 -31.52
CA ASP A 243 48.50 5.03 -31.62
C ASP A 243 48.50 4.13 -30.38
N LEU A 244 47.37 4.06 -29.69
CA LEU A 244 47.17 3.21 -28.51
C LEU A 244 46.62 1.83 -28.89
N ILE A 245 45.66 1.83 -29.81
CA ILE A 245 45.01 0.63 -30.33
C ILE A 245 44.89 0.80 -31.83
N GLN A 246 45.36 -0.18 -32.60
CA GLN A 246 45.29 -0.17 -34.05
C GLN A 246 44.62 -1.44 -34.57
N GLY A 247 43.53 -1.26 -35.32
CA GLY A 247 42.78 -2.34 -35.97
C GLY A 247 42.19 -1.90 -37.31
N GLU A 248 41.64 -2.84 -38.07
CA GLU A 248 41.13 -2.60 -39.43
C GLU A 248 39.92 -1.64 -39.48
N ASN A 249 39.07 -1.69 -38.45
CA ASN A 249 37.81 -0.93 -38.36
C ASN A 249 37.75 0.00 -37.13
N PHE A 250 38.79 0.01 -36.31
CA PHE A 250 38.84 0.69 -35.01
C PHE A 250 40.28 1.12 -34.73
N GLN A 251 40.49 2.39 -34.42
CA GLN A 251 41.78 2.94 -33.99
C GLN A 251 41.56 3.95 -32.86
N ILE A 252 42.41 3.92 -31.84
CA ILE A 252 42.49 4.95 -30.80
C ILE A 252 43.89 5.54 -30.85
N SER A 253 44.01 6.86 -30.90
CA SER A 253 45.28 7.56 -30.84
C SER A 253 45.24 8.74 -29.87
N PHE A 254 46.32 8.98 -29.11
CA PHE A 254 46.55 10.27 -28.49
C PHE A 254 47.01 11.30 -29.50
N SER A 255 46.57 12.54 -29.31
CA SER A 255 46.90 13.71 -30.11
C SER A 255 47.11 14.90 -29.19
N ARG A 256 48.16 15.69 -29.44
CA ARG A 256 48.50 16.91 -28.67
C ARG A 256 48.65 16.64 -27.16
N SER A 257 49.63 15.82 -26.79
CA SER A 257 49.86 15.49 -25.37
C SER A 257 50.77 16.51 -24.70
N ASP A 258 50.23 17.25 -23.74
CA ASP A 258 50.97 18.13 -22.84
C ASP A 258 51.18 17.44 -21.50
N VAL A 259 52.44 17.27 -21.10
CA VAL A 259 52.87 16.59 -19.88
C VAL A 259 53.28 17.64 -18.86
N GLY A 260 52.59 17.70 -17.73
CA GLY A 260 52.91 18.59 -16.61
C GLY A 260 53.22 17.79 -15.35
N LEU A 261 54.29 18.12 -14.64
CA LEU A 261 54.64 17.60 -13.32
C LEU A 261 54.71 18.78 -12.34
N GLU A 262 53.79 18.82 -11.37
CA GLU A 262 53.85 19.77 -10.26
C GLU A 262 54.35 19.07 -9.00
N ILE A 263 55.22 19.72 -8.23
CA ILE A 263 55.63 19.25 -6.90
C ILE A 263 55.47 20.40 -5.91
N SER A 264 54.71 20.19 -4.84
CA SER A 264 54.44 21.22 -3.83
C SER A 264 54.10 20.58 -2.48
N GLY A 265 54.04 21.39 -1.42
CA GLY A 265 53.67 20.92 -0.07
C GLY A 265 54.84 20.64 0.89
N ALA A 266 54.50 20.27 2.12
CA ALA A 266 55.44 19.84 3.17
C ALA A 266 54.84 18.62 3.91
N PRO A 267 55.22 17.38 3.57
CA PRO A 267 56.29 16.98 2.64
C PRO A 267 55.96 17.27 1.16
N PRO A 268 56.97 17.36 0.26
CA PRO A 268 56.76 17.59 -1.17
C PRO A 268 56.07 16.39 -1.83
N GLU A 269 54.94 16.64 -2.49
CA GLU A 269 54.16 15.62 -3.22
C GLU A 269 54.17 15.92 -4.72
N ALA A 270 54.45 14.89 -5.53
CA ALA A 270 54.51 15.00 -6.98
C ALA A 270 53.17 14.64 -7.63
N GLN A 271 52.70 15.50 -8.54
CA GLN A 271 51.48 15.32 -9.32
C GLN A 271 51.82 15.41 -10.81
N LEU A 272 51.86 14.28 -11.50
CA LEU A 272 51.98 14.24 -12.96
C LEU A 272 50.57 14.30 -13.59
N GLY A 273 50.40 15.17 -14.56
CA GLY A 273 49.23 15.28 -15.42
C GLY A 273 49.64 15.19 -16.88
N ILE A 274 48.83 14.51 -17.70
CA ILE A 274 48.98 14.50 -19.15
C ILE A 274 47.67 14.99 -19.75
N ALA A 275 47.61 16.22 -20.23
CA ALA A 275 46.46 16.74 -20.96
C ALA A 275 46.58 16.34 -22.44
N GLN A 276 45.54 15.76 -23.02
CA GLN A 276 45.59 15.26 -24.39
C GLN A 276 44.21 15.04 -24.99
N ASP A 277 44.15 14.97 -26.31
CA ASP A 277 42.98 14.47 -27.01
C ASP A 277 43.13 12.98 -27.31
N ILE A 278 42.04 12.22 -27.11
CA ILE A 278 41.87 10.90 -27.71
C ILE A 278 41.08 11.06 -28.99
N VAL A 279 41.62 10.55 -30.08
CA VAL A 279 40.89 10.41 -31.34
C VAL A 279 40.53 8.95 -31.54
N VAL A 280 39.23 8.65 -31.50
CA VAL A 280 38.69 7.33 -31.86
C VAL A 280 38.24 7.37 -33.31
N THR A 281 38.81 6.50 -34.14
CA THR A 281 38.46 6.36 -35.56
C THR A 281 37.75 5.02 -35.77
N LEU A 282 36.56 5.07 -36.37
CA LEU A 282 35.66 3.95 -36.58
C LEU A 282 35.31 3.83 -38.06
N ARG A 283 35.19 2.59 -38.59
CA ARG A 283 34.60 2.36 -39.91
C ARG A 283 33.12 2.00 -39.78
N GLU A 284 32.23 2.94 -40.07
CA GLU A 284 30.78 2.78 -40.01
C GLU A 284 30.19 2.69 -41.43
N LYS A 285 29.58 1.56 -41.80
CA LYS A 285 28.97 1.35 -43.13
C LYS A 285 29.89 1.71 -44.31
N GLY A 286 31.20 1.48 -44.16
CA GLY A 286 32.21 1.80 -45.18
C GLY A 286 32.73 3.23 -45.16
N GLN A 287 32.24 4.11 -44.29
CA GLN A 287 32.75 5.47 -44.07
C GLN A 287 33.59 5.53 -42.79
N LEU A 288 34.55 6.46 -42.73
CA LEU A 288 35.33 6.73 -41.52
C LEU A 288 34.63 7.80 -40.67
N THR A 289 34.37 7.47 -39.42
CA THR A 289 33.85 8.38 -38.38
C THR A 289 34.97 8.62 -37.36
N ARG A 290 35.23 9.88 -37.02
CA ARG A 290 36.21 10.29 -36.00
C ARG A 290 35.49 10.95 -34.84
N LEU A 291 35.76 10.48 -33.63
CA LEU A 291 35.29 11.05 -32.37
C LEU A 291 36.51 11.62 -31.65
N VAL A 292 36.44 12.90 -31.26
CA VAL A 292 37.53 13.57 -30.54
C VAL A 292 37.10 13.79 -29.10
N PHE A 293 37.80 13.17 -28.18
CA PHE A 293 37.61 13.33 -26.75
C PHE A 293 38.74 14.17 -26.18
N THR A 294 38.42 15.21 -25.43
CA THR A 294 39.41 16.06 -24.76
C THR A 294 39.42 15.71 -23.28
N GLY A 295 40.61 15.59 -22.69
CA GLY A 295 40.75 15.21 -21.30
C GLY A 295 42.19 15.13 -20.84
N GLY A 296 42.43 14.27 -19.86
CA GLY A 296 43.78 14.02 -19.41
C GLY A 296 43.92 12.87 -18.42
N VAL A 297 45.16 12.47 -18.24
CA VAL A 297 45.63 11.52 -17.24
C VAL A 297 46.09 12.30 -16.02
N ARG A 298 45.76 11.85 -14.82
CA ARG A 298 46.39 12.33 -13.59
C ARG A 298 46.93 11.14 -12.81
N THR A 299 48.15 11.28 -12.32
CA THR A 299 48.81 10.22 -11.56
C THR A 299 48.62 10.45 -10.07
N GLU A 300 48.23 9.40 -9.37
CA GLU A 300 48.25 9.31 -7.92
C GLU A 300 49.31 8.29 -7.49
N ALA A 301 49.67 8.24 -6.19
CA ALA A 301 50.79 7.40 -5.72
C ALA A 301 50.62 5.89 -6.02
N GLU A 302 49.38 5.43 -6.20
CA GLU A 302 49.03 4.01 -6.38
C GLU A 302 48.07 3.75 -7.56
N SER A 303 47.53 4.79 -8.21
CA SER A 303 46.57 4.62 -9.32
C SER A 303 46.72 5.72 -10.37
N LEU A 304 46.33 5.42 -11.61
CA LEU A 304 46.32 6.36 -12.72
C LEU A 304 44.91 6.41 -13.29
N THR A 305 44.24 7.54 -13.08
CA THR A 305 42.91 7.74 -13.63
C THR A 305 43.00 8.70 -14.82
N SER A 306 42.30 8.36 -15.89
CA SER A 306 42.18 9.24 -17.03
C SER A 306 40.72 9.39 -17.44
N PHE A 307 40.34 10.63 -17.73
CA PHE A 307 38.97 11.00 -18.06
C PHE A 307 38.97 11.91 -19.28
N PHE A 308 38.15 11.56 -20.25
CA PHE A 308 38.00 12.29 -21.50
C PHE A 308 36.52 12.49 -21.80
N THR A 309 36.17 13.65 -22.36
CA THR A 309 34.80 13.97 -22.76
C THR A 309 34.77 14.30 -24.24
N LEU A 310 33.76 13.81 -24.95
CA LEU A 310 33.54 14.06 -26.36
C LEU A 310 33.38 15.57 -26.60
N ASN A 311 34.29 16.13 -27.40
CA ASN A 311 34.36 17.56 -27.70
C ASN A 311 34.03 17.85 -29.17
N GLY A 312 33.97 16.82 -30.02
CA GLY A 312 33.51 16.97 -31.39
C GLY A 312 33.34 15.65 -32.12
N THR A 313 32.52 15.69 -33.17
CA THR A 313 32.33 14.57 -34.09
C THR A 313 32.59 15.00 -35.53
N GLY A 314 33.19 14.12 -36.33
CA GLY A 314 33.45 14.38 -37.74
C GLY A 314 33.26 13.13 -38.59
N ARG A 315 32.64 13.29 -39.76
CA ARG A 315 32.54 12.26 -40.81
C ARG A 315 33.23 12.78 -42.07
N SER A 316 34.23 12.06 -42.57
CA SER A 316 34.93 12.40 -43.81
C SER A 316 35.17 11.16 -44.68
N PRO A 317 34.91 11.22 -46.00
CA PRO A 317 35.29 10.16 -46.95
C PRO A 317 36.80 9.95 -47.05
N GLU A 318 37.61 10.97 -46.72
CA GLU A 318 39.05 11.02 -46.98
C GLU A 318 39.90 10.94 -45.69
N GLY A 319 39.25 10.87 -44.52
CA GLY A 319 39.95 10.74 -43.24
C GLY A 319 40.60 12.02 -42.71
N GLU A 320 40.66 13.09 -43.50
CA GLU A 320 41.11 14.41 -43.04
C GLU A 320 40.03 15.11 -42.17
N LEU A 321 40.48 15.85 -41.15
CA LEU A 321 39.66 16.78 -40.34
C LEU A 321 39.31 18.03 -41.17
N THR A 322 38.81 17.86 -42.40
CA THR A 322 38.49 18.94 -43.32
C THR A 322 36.97 19.13 -43.39
N GLY A 323 36.53 20.22 -42.77
CA GLY A 323 35.14 20.55 -42.49
C GLY A 323 35.09 21.11 -41.08
N GLU A 324 34.29 22.15 -40.84
CA GLU A 324 34.05 22.66 -39.49
C GLU A 324 33.87 21.46 -38.55
N ILE A 325 34.73 21.34 -37.53
CA ILE A 325 34.41 20.47 -36.41
C ILE A 325 32.99 20.87 -36.06
N GLN A 326 32.03 19.98 -36.27
CA GLN A 326 30.76 20.15 -35.64
C GLN A 326 31.12 19.91 -34.17
N ASN A 327 31.37 21.02 -33.45
CA ASN A 327 31.48 21.07 -31.98
C ASN A 327 30.09 20.73 -31.44
N THR A 328 29.62 19.56 -31.81
CA THR A 328 28.44 18.92 -31.29
C THR A 328 28.99 17.93 -30.30
N ASP A 329 28.62 18.13 -29.04
CA ASP A 329 28.72 17.16 -27.97
C ASP A 329 27.82 15.93 -28.20
N GLU A 330 27.34 15.75 -29.44
CA GLU A 330 26.42 14.73 -29.90
C GLU A 330 27.02 13.90 -31.05
N TRP A 331 26.94 12.58 -30.93
CA TRP A 331 27.19 11.59 -31.98
C TRP A 331 25.86 11.11 -32.57
N VAL A 332 25.51 11.66 -33.73
CA VAL A 332 24.22 11.43 -34.40
C VAL A 332 24.29 10.23 -35.33
N ASN A 333 23.29 9.34 -35.22
CA ASN A 333 23.18 8.07 -35.95
C ASN A 333 24.45 7.21 -35.84
N PRO A 334 24.91 6.85 -34.62
CA PRO A 334 26.04 5.96 -34.41
C PRO A 334 25.82 4.64 -35.17
N PHE A 335 26.89 4.12 -35.75
CA PHE A 335 26.91 2.94 -36.63
C PHE A 335 25.95 3.02 -37.83
N GLY A 336 25.52 4.25 -38.15
CA GLY A 336 24.52 4.54 -39.19
C GLY A 336 23.11 4.10 -38.83
N ILE A 337 22.79 3.89 -37.55
CA ILE A 337 21.43 3.54 -37.08
C ILE A 337 20.61 4.85 -36.98
N PRO A 338 19.57 5.04 -37.82
CA PRO A 338 18.78 6.27 -37.79
C PRO A 338 18.01 6.44 -36.48
N GLY A 339 18.01 7.66 -35.93
CA GLY A 339 17.21 8.02 -34.76
C GLY A 339 17.88 7.77 -33.41
N ILE A 340 19.17 7.39 -33.41
CA ILE A 340 20.00 7.31 -32.20
C ILE A 340 20.90 8.54 -32.13
N ILE A 341 20.99 9.16 -30.96
CA ILE A 341 21.92 10.24 -30.66
C ILE A 341 22.59 9.91 -29.32
N ILE A 342 23.93 9.90 -29.28
CA ILE A 342 24.69 9.76 -28.04
C ILE A 342 25.25 11.14 -27.69
N ARG A 343 25.06 11.63 -26.48
CA ARG A 343 25.46 12.97 -26.03
C ARG A 343 26.29 12.88 -24.76
N GLN A 344 27.12 13.89 -24.49
CA GLN A 344 27.93 13.95 -23.27
C GLN A 344 28.72 12.64 -23.05
N LEU A 345 29.24 12.05 -24.14
CA LEU A 345 29.96 10.80 -24.08
C LEU A 345 31.32 11.03 -23.41
N SER A 346 31.54 10.40 -22.28
CA SER A 346 32.79 10.35 -21.55
C SER A 346 33.45 8.98 -21.70
N LEU A 347 34.77 8.99 -21.80
CA LEU A 347 35.65 7.84 -21.85
C LEU A 347 36.58 7.89 -20.63
N GLN A 348 36.62 6.80 -19.87
CA GLN A 348 37.61 6.54 -18.85
C GLN A 348 38.58 5.49 -19.38
N LEU A 349 39.88 5.73 -19.23
CA LEU A 349 40.88 4.68 -19.36
C LEU A 349 41.56 4.52 -17.99
N GLY A 350 41.48 3.33 -17.41
CA GLY A 350 42.35 2.93 -16.31
C GLY A 350 43.72 2.66 -16.87
N LEU A 351 44.75 3.23 -16.23
CA LEU A 351 46.12 2.99 -16.61
C LEU A 351 46.86 2.30 -15.46
N THR A 352 47.86 1.50 -15.81
CA THR A 352 48.76 0.82 -14.87
C THR A 352 50.21 1.15 -15.18
N TYR A 353 51.12 0.96 -14.23
CA TYR A 353 52.56 1.17 -14.39
C TYR A 353 53.28 -0.01 -15.07
N SER A 354 52.54 -1.00 -15.59
CA SER A 354 53.09 -2.14 -16.32
C SER A 354 52.33 -2.40 -17.60
N SER A 355 53.04 -2.73 -18.69
CA SER A 355 52.41 -3.09 -19.96
C SER A 355 51.53 -4.37 -19.84
N PRO A 356 50.33 -4.43 -20.45
CA PRO A 356 49.68 -3.36 -21.22
C PRO A 356 49.23 -2.21 -20.32
N TRP A 357 49.57 -0.98 -20.71
CA TRP A 357 49.42 0.22 -19.86
C TRP A 357 47.96 0.60 -19.57
N ILE A 358 46.98 -0.02 -20.25
CA ILE A 358 45.55 0.19 -20.07
C ILE A 358 44.97 -1.08 -19.44
N ASP A 359 44.32 -0.96 -18.28
CA ASP A 359 43.73 -2.08 -17.55
C ASP A 359 42.19 -2.08 -17.56
N ASN A 360 41.54 -0.91 -17.54
CA ASN A 360 40.10 -0.80 -17.74
C ASN A 360 39.69 0.27 -18.74
N ILE A 361 38.51 0.07 -19.32
CA ILE A 361 37.87 1.01 -20.24
C ILE A 361 36.45 1.25 -19.75
N GLY A 362 36.16 2.49 -19.37
CA GLY A 362 34.84 2.97 -18.99
C GLY A 362 34.25 3.88 -20.06
N LEU A 363 32.97 3.74 -20.34
CA LEU A 363 32.20 4.62 -21.21
C LEU A 363 30.97 5.09 -20.41
N HIS A 364 30.65 6.37 -20.50
CA HIS A 364 29.43 6.93 -19.92
C HIS A 364 28.85 7.95 -20.88
N GLY A 365 27.54 7.99 -21.09
CA GLY A 365 26.94 9.05 -21.91
C GLY A 365 25.42 8.99 -21.91
N ASN A 366 24.81 10.06 -22.41
CA ASN A 366 23.37 10.15 -22.58
C ASN A 366 22.96 9.57 -23.92
N LEU A 367 21.98 8.67 -23.92
CA LEU A 367 21.44 8.03 -25.12
C LEU A 367 20.04 8.56 -25.37
N ARG A 368 19.83 9.18 -26.53
CA ARG A 368 18.51 9.47 -27.06
C ARG A 368 18.17 8.51 -28.20
N LEU A 369 17.03 7.85 -28.08
CA LEU A 369 16.48 6.88 -29.01
C LEU A 369 15.04 7.30 -29.37
N GLY A 370 14.87 8.08 -30.44
CA GLY A 370 13.58 8.70 -30.79
C GLY A 370 13.09 9.67 -29.71
N ASP A 371 11.98 9.32 -29.05
CA ASP A 371 11.40 10.06 -27.93
C ASP A 371 11.92 9.58 -26.56
N ILE A 372 12.71 8.50 -26.51
CA ILE A 372 13.31 7.97 -25.28
C ILE A 372 14.62 8.70 -25.04
N ASP A 373 14.78 9.26 -23.85
CA ASP A 373 16.01 9.91 -23.40
C ASP A 373 16.53 9.21 -22.14
N GLY A 374 17.84 9.07 -22.01
CA GLY A 374 18.44 8.22 -21.01
C GLY A 374 19.94 8.33 -20.91
N SER A 375 20.54 7.49 -20.07
CA SER A 375 21.99 7.35 -19.93
C SER A 375 22.41 5.89 -20.10
N ILE A 376 23.66 5.68 -20.48
CA ILE A 376 24.31 4.37 -20.53
C ILE A 376 25.71 4.51 -19.94
N SER A 377 26.12 3.52 -19.15
CA SER A 377 27.48 3.39 -18.62
C SER A 377 27.94 1.96 -18.82
N ILE A 378 29.17 1.79 -19.31
CA ILE A 378 29.80 0.50 -19.53
C ILE A 378 31.19 0.56 -18.93
N LEU A 379 31.59 -0.40 -18.10
CA LEU A 379 32.97 -0.56 -17.64
C LEU A 379 33.39 -1.99 -17.91
N VAL A 380 34.57 -2.14 -18.47
CA VAL A 380 35.24 -3.43 -18.60
C VAL A 380 36.63 -3.28 -18.00
N ASP A 381 36.89 -4.01 -16.93
CA ASP A 381 38.24 -4.20 -16.40
C ASP A 381 38.82 -5.54 -16.91
N SER A 382 40.00 -5.46 -17.51
CA SER A 382 40.69 -6.62 -18.08
C SER A 382 41.57 -7.36 -17.08
N ASN A 383 41.96 -6.70 -15.99
CA ASN A 383 42.72 -7.31 -14.90
C ASN A 383 41.79 -7.97 -13.88
N ASP A 384 40.62 -7.38 -13.65
CA ASP A 384 39.56 -7.96 -12.82
C ASP A 384 38.24 -8.07 -13.62
N PRO A 385 38.00 -9.18 -14.33
CA PRO A 385 36.77 -9.38 -15.09
C PRO A 385 35.48 -9.33 -14.27
N ASP A 386 35.55 -9.42 -12.94
CA ASP A 386 34.40 -9.26 -12.06
C ASP A 386 34.05 -7.77 -11.88
N GLU A 387 34.99 -6.84 -12.10
CA GLU A 387 34.78 -5.39 -12.16
C GLU A 387 34.20 -4.94 -13.52
N PHE A 388 32.99 -5.43 -13.81
CA PHE A 388 32.19 -5.05 -14.97
C PHE A 388 31.01 -4.16 -14.57
N VAL A 389 30.70 -3.15 -15.38
CA VAL A 389 29.47 -2.37 -15.24
C VAL A 389 28.74 -2.36 -16.57
N LEU A 390 27.45 -2.65 -16.54
CA LEU A 390 26.50 -2.22 -17.56
C LEU A 390 25.32 -1.56 -16.86
N ALA A 391 25.26 -0.24 -16.94
CA ALA A 391 24.21 0.55 -16.33
C ALA A 391 23.51 1.41 -17.37
N GLY A 392 22.23 1.69 -17.15
CA GLY A 392 21.49 2.64 -17.95
C GLY A 392 20.29 3.19 -17.22
N SER A 393 19.83 4.35 -17.65
CA SER A 393 18.63 4.97 -17.10
C SER A 393 17.78 5.60 -18.20
N THR A 394 16.49 5.79 -17.96
CA THR A 394 15.62 6.59 -18.81
C THR A 394 14.48 7.18 -17.99
N ASP A 395 14.07 8.40 -18.33
CA ASP A 395 13.01 9.10 -17.61
C ASP A 395 11.66 8.40 -17.76
N ARG A 396 11.40 7.81 -18.93
CA ARG A 396 10.13 7.14 -19.22
C ARG A 396 10.26 6.07 -20.29
N LEU A 397 9.60 4.95 -20.05
CA LEU A 397 9.48 3.83 -20.97
C LEU A 397 8.06 3.27 -20.94
N THR A 398 7.34 3.33 -22.06
CA THR A 398 6.03 2.66 -22.16
C THR A 398 6.18 1.17 -22.45
N PHE A 399 5.17 0.37 -22.09
CA PHE A 399 5.18 -1.06 -22.37
C PHE A 399 5.21 -1.36 -23.87
N LEU A 400 4.49 -0.58 -24.69
CA LEU A 400 4.52 -0.73 -26.15
C LEU A 400 5.89 -0.35 -26.73
N GLN A 401 6.55 0.68 -26.20
CA GLN A 401 7.93 1.01 -26.57
C GLN A 401 8.88 -0.14 -26.25
N LEU A 402 8.84 -0.68 -25.03
CA LEU A 402 9.67 -1.82 -24.62
C LEU A 402 9.42 -3.06 -25.50
N MET A 403 8.15 -3.39 -25.74
CA MET A 403 7.79 -4.50 -26.62
C MET A 403 8.28 -4.30 -28.05
N SER A 404 8.17 -3.08 -28.58
CA SER A 404 8.63 -2.77 -29.93
C SER A 404 10.15 -2.85 -30.05
N ALA A 405 10.88 -2.51 -28.98
CA ALA A 405 12.35 -2.53 -28.93
C ALA A 405 12.97 -3.93 -28.96
N MET A 406 12.16 -4.99 -28.77
CA MET A 406 12.63 -6.38 -28.82
C MET A 406 13.16 -6.80 -30.19
N THR A 407 12.75 -6.12 -31.28
CA THR A 407 13.35 -6.32 -32.61
C THR A 407 13.49 -4.99 -33.37
N ALA A 408 14.56 -4.83 -34.15
CA ALA A 408 14.78 -3.61 -34.93
C ALA A 408 13.61 -3.27 -35.89
N PRO A 409 12.99 -4.23 -36.63
CA PRO A 409 11.86 -3.92 -37.51
C PRO A 409 10.63 -3.42 -36.77
N THR A 410 10.25 -4.04 -35.64
CA THR A 410 9.10 -3.60 -34.84
C THR A 410 9.34 -2.24 -34.22
N PHE A 411 10.56 -1.97 -33.81
CA PHE A 411 10.96 -0.68 -33.25
C PHE A 411 10.86 0.45 -34.29
N VAL A 412 11.39 0.23 -35.49
CA VAL A 412 11.29 1.21 -36.60
C VAL A 412 9.83 1.44 -36.97
N ALA A 413 9.03 0.37 -37.08
CA ALA A 413 7.61 0.47 -37.41
C ALA A 413 6.82 1.25 -36.35
N TYR A 414 7.06 1.00 -35.07
CA TYR A 414 6.40 1.72 -33.97
C TYR A 414 6.73 3.22 -33.98
N ASN A 415 8.00 3.59 -34.15
CA ASN A 415 8.42 5.00 -34.21
C ASN A 415 7.94 5.73 -35.47
N ALA A 416 7.66 5.00 -36.56
CA ALA A 416 7.10 5.55 -37.78
C ALA A 416 5.58 5.84 -37.68
N LEU A 417 4.88 5.34 -36.65
CA LEU A 417 3.46 5.62 -36.46
C LEU A 417 3.23 7.11 -36.16
N PRO A 418 2.27 7.78 -36.81
CA PRO A 418 1.86 9.14 -36.42
C PRO A 418 1.39 9.21 -34.97
N ALA A 419 1.58 10.36 -34.31
CA ALA A 419 1.23 10.55 -32.91
C ALA A 419 -0.28 10.30 -32.65
N GLU A 420 -1.13 10.59 -33.63
CA GLU A 420 -2.58 10.40 -33.60
C GLU A 420 -2.98 8.92 -33.51
N VAL A 421 -2.12 7.99 -33.93
CA VAL A 421 -2.33 6.54 -33.82
C VAL A 421 -1.64 6.00 -32.57
N ARG A 422 -0.44 6.50 -32.28
CA ARG A 422 0.39 6.04 -31.18
C ARG A 422 -0.21 6.39 -29.81
N GLN A 423 -0.65 7.63 -29.60
CA GLN A 423 -1.17 8.09 -28.31
C GLN A 423 -2.44 7.34 -27.86
N PRO A 424 -3.44 7.07 -28.74
CA PRO A 424 -4.57 6.22 -28.35
C PRO A 424 -4.15 4.80 -27.97
N LEU A 425 -3.20 4.18 -28.69
CA LEU A 425 -2.69 2.84 -28.35
C LEU A 425 -2.01 2.84 -26.98
N GLU A 426 -1.18 3.84 -26.70
CA GLU A 426 -0.55 4.03 -25.39
C GLU A 426 -1.58 4.27 -24.28
N THR A 427 -2.66 5.00 -24.58
CA THR A 427 -3.75 5.25 -23.63
C THR A 427 -4.57 4.00 -23.34
N VAL A 428 -4.74 3.11 -24.34
CA VAL A 428 -5.45 1.83 -24.16
C VAL A 428 -4.62 0.85 -23.34
N VAL A 429 -3.33 0.75 -23.62
CA VAL A 429 -2.42 -0.13 -22.86
C VAL A 429 -2.17 0.44 -21.47
N ASN A 430 -2.00 1.76 -21.34
CA ASN A 430 -1.81 2.53 -20.11
C ASN A 430 -0.83 1.84 -19.14
N ALA A 431 0.33 1.44 -19.65
CA ALA A 431 1.38 0.80 -18.88
C ALA A 431 2.72 1.46 -19.21
N GLN A 432 3.37 2.03 -18.20
CA GLN A 432 4.64 2.72 -18.35
C GLN A 432 5.50 2.58 -17.10
N MET A 433 6.78 2.81 -17.27
CA MET A 433 7.74 2.99 -16.20
C MET A 433 8.35 4.39 -16.32
N GLU A 434 8.60 5.02 -15.18
CA GLU A 434 9.23 6.34 -15.04
C GLU A 434 10.48 6.21 -14.16
N ASP A 435 11.45 7.09 -14.36
CA ASP A 435 12.74 7.11 -13.64
C ASP A 435 13.42 5.72 -13.61
N VAL A 436 13.40 5.05 -14.76
CA VAL A 436 13.92 3.69 -14.91
C VAL A 436 15.43 3.71 -14.78
N LYS A 437 15.97 2.83 -13.95
CA LYS A 437 17.41 2.55 -13.83
C LYS A 437 17.63 1.05 -13.90
N VAL A 438 18.58 0.61 -14.71
CA VAL A 438 19.00 -0.78 -14.85
C VAL A 438 20.49 -0.83 -14.64
N ASN A 439 20.97 -1.62 -13.68
CA ASN A 439 22.40 -1.81 -13.43
C ASN A 439 22.71 -3.31 -13.43
N ILE A 440 23.81 -3.70 -14.07
CA ILE A 440 24.40 -5.04 -14.01
C ILE A 440 25.84 -4.83 -13.54
N VAL A 441 26.10 -5.20 -12.29
CA VAL A 441 27.33 -4.84 -11.57
C VAL A 441 27.72 -6.04 -10.70
N PRO A 442 28.68 -6.91 -11.06
CA PRO A 442 28.97 -8.10 -10.25
C PRO A 442 29.53 -7.75 -8.86
N VAL A 443 30.43 -6.77 -8.78
CA VAL A 443 30.98 -6.22 -7.55
C VAL A 443 30.84 -4.70 -7.51
N PRO A 444 30.62 -4.09 -6.33
CA PRO A 444 30.53 -2.63 -6.22
C PRO A 444 31.79 -1.95 -6.76
N THR A 445 31.62 -1.02 -7.71
CA THR A 445 32.72 -0.35 -8.41
C THR A 445 32.33 1.08 -8.78
N GLN A 446 33.17 1.80 -9.53
CA GLN A 446 32.92 3.18 -9.93
C GLN A 446 33.44 3.48 -11.33
N ILE A 447 32.73 4.36 -12.04
CA ILE A 447 33.20 4.98 -13.29
C ILE A 447 33.34 6.47 -13.00
N GLY A 448 34.57 6.97 -12.96
CA GLY A 448 34.87 8.30 -12.47
C GLY A 448 34.35 8.53 -11.05
N GLN A 449 33.45 9.50 -10.90
CA GLN A 449 32.80 9.80 -9.61
C GLN A 449 31.44 9.09 -9.44
N VAL A 450 30.99 8.33 -10.44
CA VAL A 450 29.72 7.61 -10.39
C VAL A 450 29.95 6.26 -9.70
N LEU A 451 29.38 6.12 -8.51
CA LEU A 451 29.46 4.91 -7.70
C LEU A 451 28.32 3.94 -8.05
N PHE A 452 28.67 2.69 -8.35
CA PHE A 452 27.75 1.58 -8.55
C PHE A 452 27.83 0.66 -7.34
N ARG A 453 26.91 0.81 -6.39
CA ARG A 453 27.03 0.19 -5.05
C ARG A 453 26.30 -1.14 -4.93
N GLU A 454 25.30 -1.37 -5.77
CA GLU A 454 24.41 -2.53 -5.70
C GLU A 454 24.97 -3.67 -6.57
N PRO A 455 25.54 -4.73 -5.99
CA PRO A 455 25.96 -5.89 -6.77
C PRO A 455 24.75 -6.63 -7.36
N GLY A 456 24.97 -7.35 -8.45
CA GLY A 456 23.96 -8.10 -9.20
C GLY A 456 23.27 -7.30 -10.30
N VAL A 457 22.03 -7.70 -10.61
CA VAL A 457 21.14 -7.04 -11.58
C VAL A 457 20.10 -6.23 -10.82
N THR A 458 20.16 -4.91 -10.93
CA THR A 458 19.24 -3.98 -10.30
C THR A 458 18.32 -3.35 -11.33
N LEU A 459 17.02 -3.30 -11.04
CA LEU A 459 16.01 -2.54 -11.77
C LEU A 459 15.28 -1.64 -10.76
N GLN A 460 15.25 -0.34 -11.02
CA GLN A 460 14.53 0.64 -10.23
C GLN A 460 13.65 1.50 -11.13
N GLY A 461 12.51 1.95 -10.62
CA GLY A 461 11.67 2.95 -11.29
C GLY A 461 10.24 2.92 -10.77
N ARG A 462 9.45 3.91 -11.17
CA ARG A 462 8.02 3.97 -10.89
C ARG A 462 7.24 3.30 -12.00
N MET A 463 6.60 2.17 -11.73
CA MET A 463 5.73 1.49 -12.69
C MET A 463 4.30 1.97 -12.51
N THR A 464 3.66 2.44 -13.58
CA THR A 464 2.23 2.78 -13.61
C THR A 464 1.50 1.89 -14.60
N VAL A 465 0.49 1.15 -14.13
CA VAL A 465 -0.36 0.29 -14.97
C VAL A 465 -1.83 0.58 -14.68
N TRP A 466 -2.58 0.98 -15.70
CA TRP A 466 -4.00 1.34 -15.63
C TRP A 466 -4.33 2.33 -14.50
N GLY A 467 -3.43 3.28 -14.25
CA GLY A 467 -3.57 4.31 -13.20
C GLY A 467 -3.14 3.85 -11.81
N TRP A 468 -2.61 2.64 -11.64
CA TRP A 468 -1.98 2.18 -10.40
C TRP A 468 -0.47 2.30 -10.49
N GLY A 469 0.12 3.13 -9.63
CA GLY A 469 1.56 3.34 -9.54
C GLY A 469 2.22 2.51 -8.44
N ALA A 470 3.47 2.12 -8.66
CA ALA A 470 4.35 1.60 -7.62
C ALA A 470 5.81 1.97 -7.90
N ASP A 471 6.48 2.56 -6.94
CA ASP A 471 7.93 2.79 -6.96
C ASP A 471 8.62 1.50 -6.57
N ALA A 472 9.21 0.80 -7.55
CA ALA A 472 9.80 -0.50 -7.37
C ALA A 472 11.33 -0.45 -7.40
N PHE A 473 11.93 -1.25 -6.54
CA PHE A 473 13.33 -1.62 -6.54
C PHE A 473 13.40 -3.14 -6.58
N VAL A 474 14.03 -3.69 -7.61
CA VAL A 474 14.30 -5.11 -7.79
C VAL A 474 15.81 -5.27 -7.86
N ASN A 475 16.37 -6.19 -7.09
CA ASN A 475 17.77 -6.56 -7.17
C ASN A 475 17.88 -8.09 -7.14
N VAL A 476 18.74 -8.62 -8.01
CA VAL A 476 19.08 -10.03 -8.09
C VAL A 476 20.59 -10.17 -7.98
N ASP A 477 21.07 -10.69 -6.86
CA ASP A 477 22.50 -10.90 -6.62
C ASP A 477 22.79 -12.31 -6.10
N TYR A 478 24.07 -12.68 -6.13
CA TYR A 478 24.51 -14.02 -5.76
C TYR A 478 24.40 -14.31 -4.25
N PHE A 479 24.47 -13.27 -3.40
CA PHE A 479 24.52 -13.42 -1.94
C PHE A 479 23.13 -13.36 -1.30
N ASP A 480 22.31 -12.36 -1.66
CA ASP A 480 20.97 -12.16 -1.07
C ASP A 480 19.84 -12.76 -1.93
N GLY A 481 20.12 -13.14 -3.18
CA GLY A 481 19.15 -13.73 -4.11
C GLY A 481 18.28 -12.65 -4.76
N LEU A 482 16.96 -12.84 -4.81
CA LEU A 482 15.99 -11.86 -5.31
C LEU A 482 15.44 -11.02 -4.14
N THR A 483 15.63 -9.70 -4.23
CA THR A 483 14.99 -8.71 -3.36
C THR A 483 14.09 -7.80 -4.19
N VAL A 484 12.81 -7.73 -3.86
CA VAL A 484 11.87 -6.72 -4.39
C VAL A 484 11.34 -5.88 -3.24
N ARG A 485 11.42 -4.57 -3.39
CA ARG A 485 10.80 -3.57 -2.51
C ARG A 485 9.95 -2.67 -3.38
N ALA A 486 8.70 -2.44 -3.03
CA ALA A 486 7.88 -1.48 -3.74
C ALA A 486 7.05 -0.62 -2.79
N VAL A 487 6.95 0.67 -3.09
CA VAL A 487 6.00 1.58 -2.45
C VAL A 487 4.84 1.76 -3.43
N MET A 488 3.67 1.25 -3.08
CA MET A 488 2.52 1.20 -3.97
C MET A 488 1.58 2.36 -3.69
N ASP A 489 0.88 2.85 -4.70
CA ASP A 489 -0.23 3.78 -4.48
C ASP A 489 -1.29 3.15 -3.57
N ALA A 490 -1.98 3.98 -2.78
CA ALA A 490 -3.08 3.52 -1.95
C ALA A 490 -4.16 2.83 -2.79
N ILE A 491 -4.56 1.64 -2.38
CA ILE A 491 -5.60 0.87 -3.06
C ILE A 491 -6.94 1.24 -2.42
N ASP A 492 -7.91 1.70 -3.22
CA ASP A 492 -9.30 1.89 -2.80
C ASP A 492 -10.24 1.15 -3.76
N LEU A 493 -10.77 0.02 -3.30
CA LEU A 493 -11.71 -0.81 -4.03
C LEU A 493 -13.11 -0.57 -3.46
N GLY A 494 -13.89 0.24 -4.17
CA GLY A 494 -15.30 0.48 -3.85
C GLY A 494 -15.56 1.67 -2.93
N ALA A 495 -14.80 2.76 -3.06
CA ALA A 495 -15.04 4.04 -2.37
C ALA A 495 -15.09 3.90 -0.85
N GLY A 496 -14.09 3.22 -0.28
CA GLY A 496 -13.97 3.02 1.17
C GLY A 496 -14.45 1.66 1.69
N ILE A 497 -14.97 0.78 0.82
CA ILE A 497 -15.35 -0.59 1.21
C ILE A 497 -14.13 -1.43 1.59
N LEU A 498 -13.07 -1.36 0.77
CA LEU A 498 -11.75 -1.93 1.05
C LEU A 498 -10.69 -0.91 0.67
N GLN A 499 -9.87 -0.50 1.63
CA GLN A 499 -8.73 0.39 1.43
C GLN A 499 -7.47 -0.24 1.99
N ILE A 500 -6.35 -0.09 1.28
CA ILE A 500 -5.02 -0.41 1.76
C ILE A 500 -4.17 0.86 1.60
N ARG A 501 -3.75 1.43 2.73
CA ARG A 501 -2.97 2.68 2.81
C ARG A 501 -1.64 2.44 3.55
N GLY A 502 -0.75 3.43 3.59
CA GLY A 502 0.47 3.34 4.40
C GLY A 502 0.20 3.25 5.91
N THR A 503 1.17 2.73 6.65
CA THR A 503 1.18 2.61 8.12
C THR A 503 1.93 3.78 8.75
N GLN A 504 1.65 4.12 10.01
CA GLN A 504 2.31 5.17 10.83
C GLN A 504 3.39 6.02 10.16
N GLY A 505 3.01 7.20 9.63
CA GLY A 505 3.93 8.17 9.03
C GLY A 505 4.17 7.99 7.53
N GLU A 506 3.89 6.81 6.98
CA GLU A 506 3.96 6.52 5.55
C GLU A 506 2.58 6.69 4.89
N ILE A 507 2.53 7.35 3.73
CA ILE A 507 1.27 7.57 2.99
C ILE A 507 0.84 6.30 2.22
N ASN A 508 1.82 5.52 1.77
CA ASN A 508 1.67 4.46 0.77
C ASN A 508 1.96 3.06 1.34
N PRO A 509 1.21 2.02 0.95
CA PRO A 509 1.53 0.63 1.28
C PRO A 509 2.91 0.18 0.78
N GLN A 510 3.56 -0.73 1.50
CA GLN A 510 4.87 -1.27 1.13
C GLN A 510 4.78 -2.76 0.79
N LEU A 511 5.23 -3.16 -0.38
CA LEU A 511 5.40 -4.55 -0.79
C LEU A 511 6.86 -4.96 -0.64
N ARG A 512 7.08 -6.19 -0.15
CA ARG A 512 8.41 -6.78 -0.01
C ARG A 512 8.38 -8.25 -0.41
N LEU A 513 9.29 -8.63 -1.32
CA LEU A 513 9.62 -10.01 -1.67
C LEU A 513 11.11 -10.23 -1.38
N ARG A 514 11.46 -11.31 -0.67
CA ARG A 514 12.85 -11.75 -0.54
C ARG A 514 12.92 -13.24 -0.76
N LEU A 515 13.74 -13.69 -1.70
CA LEU A 515 14.01 -15.11 -1.98
C LEU A 515 15.52 -15.29 -2.10
N GLY A 516 16.13 -16.22 -1.38
CA GLY A 516 17.59 -16.39 -1.45
C GLY A 516 18.10 -17.53 -0.58
N PRO A 517 19.36 -17.97 -0.77
CA PRO A 517 19.94 -19.11 -0.07
C PRO A 517 20.16 -18.85 1.43
N SER A 518 20.34 -17.58 1.81
CA SER A 518 20.68 -17.12 3.16
C SER A 518 19.48 -16.53 3.91
N VAL A 519 18.27 -16.58 3.34
CA VAL A 519 17.12 -15.80 3.80
C VAL A 519 15.83 -16.61 3.81
N ASN A 520 14.97 -16.38 4.82
CA ASN A 520 13.62 -16.95 4.80
C ASN A 520 12.81 -16.27 3.69
N SER A 521 12.24 -17.08 2.80
CA SER A 521 11.40 -16.57 1.73
C SER A 521 10.20 -15.83 2.32
N GLU A 522 10.01 -14.57 1.93
CA GLU A 522 8.89 -13.75 2.38
C GLU A 522 8.28 -12.99 1.20
N LEU A 523 6.96 -12.96 1.14
CA LEU A 523 6.20 -12.09 0.25
C LEU A 523 5.03 -11.49 1.01
N PHE A 524 5.07 -10.19 1.24
CA PHE A 524 4.00 -9.51 1.98
C PHE A 524 3.79 -8.07 1.55
N ILE A 525 2.61 -7.56 1.88
CA ILE A 525 2.23 -6.15 1.79
C ILE A 525 1.99 -5.65 3.21
N SER A 526 2.70 -4.60 3.62
CA SER A 526 2.45 -3.88 4.87
C SER A 526 1.58 -2.66 4.59
N GLY A 527 0.48 -2.51 5.33
CA GLY A 527 -0.44 -1.39 5.14
C GLY A 527 -1.48 -1.27 6.26
N LEU A 528 -2.04 -0.06 6.39
CA LEU A 528 -3.27 0.19 7.11
C LEU A 528 -4.45 -0.27 6.24
N VAL A 529 -5.07 -1.38 6.64
CA VAL A 529 -6.21 -1.98 5.91
C VAL A 529 -7.50 -1.52 6.56
N SER A 530 -8.41 -0.96 5.76
CA SER A 530 -9.79 -0.68 6.15
C SER A 530 -10.72 -1.57 5.34
N VAL A 531 -11.55 -2.39 5.98
CA VAL A 531 -12.54 -3.23 5.30
C VAL A 531 -13.83 -3.32 6.11
N LEU A 532 -14.96 -3.04 5.46
CA LEU A 532 -16.30 -3.08 6.07
C LEU A 532 -16.42 -2.29 7.41
N GLY A 533 -15.69 -1.19 7.52
CA GLY A 533 -15.64 -0.31 8.69
C GLY A 533 -14.61 -0.69 9.76
N ILE A 534 -13.88 -1.79 9.59
CA ILE A 534 -12.78 -2.19 10.49
C ILE A 534 -11.46 -1.71 9.91
N THR A 535 -10.67 -0.99 10.72
CA THR A 535 -9.36 -0.45 10.30
C THR A 535 -8.25 -1.01 11.20
N GLN A 536 -7.21 -1.60 10.61
CA GLN A 536 -6.08 -2.18 11.34
C GLN A 536 -4.79 -2.16 10.50
N GLU A 537 -3.63 -1.96 11.13
CA GLU A 537 -2.32 -2.17 10.48
C GLU A 537 -2.03 -3.66 10.39
N LEU A 538 -1.78 -4.14 9.16
CA LEU A 538 -1.61 -5.56 8.87
C LEU A 538 -0.42 -5.83 7.95
N ARG A 539 0.15 -7.02 8.10
CA ARG A 539 1.01 -7.67 7.11
C ARG A 539 0.15 -8.67 6.33
N ILE A 540 -0.18 -8.34 5.09
CA ILE A 540 -0.95 -9.17 4.16
C ILE A 540 0.02 -10.14 3.49
N GLU A 541 -0.15 -11.43 3.73
CA GLU A 541 0.65 -12.46 3.07
C GLU A 541 0.08 -12.75 1.67
N ALA A 542 0.97 -12.82 0.69
CA ALA A 542 0.61 -13.27 -0.65
C ALA A 542 1.18 -14.66 -0.91
N THR A 543 0.35 -15.53 -1.47
CA THR A 543 0.67 -16.90 -1.80
C THR A 543 0.32 -17.18 -3.25
N THR A 544 0.69 -18.35 -3.77
CA THR A 544 0.25 -18.81 -5.10
C THR A 544 -1.27 -18.95 -5.21
N ALA A 545 -1.99 -19.07 -4.08
CA ALA A 545 -3.45 -19.10 -4.02
C ALA A 545 -4.10 -17.70 -3.97
N GLY A 546 -3.29 -16.64 -3.89
CA GLY A 546 -3.74 -15.24 -3.79
C GLY A 546 -3.38 -14.59 -2.45
N LEU A 547 -4.10 -13.53 -2.09
CA LEU A 547 -3.91 -12.77 -0.85
C LEU A 547 -4.81 -13.29 0.26
N ARG A 548 -4.29 -13.32 1.49
CA ARG A 548 -5.06 -13.61 2.70
C ARG A 548 -4.64 -12.70 3.84
N PHE A 549 -5.62 -12.15 4.55
CA PHE A 549 -5.38 -11.44 5.80
C PHE A 549 -6.55 -11.58 6.77
N ASN A 550 -6.26 -11.43 8.06
CA ASN A 550 -7.24 -11.47 9.13
C ASN A 550 -7.31 -10.08 9.78
N ILE A 551 -8.52 -9.61 10.07
CA ILE A 551 -8.76 -8.32 10.71
C ILE A 551 -9.89 -8.45 11.73
N ALA A 552 -9.81 -7.77 12.87
CA ALA A 552 -10.84 -7.84 13.90
C ALA A 552 -11.24 -6.45 14.42
N GLY A 553 -12.53 -6.28 14.71
CA GLY A 553 -13.10 -5.05 15.24
C GLY A 553 -14.60 -4.95 14.95
N ARG A 554 -15.14 -3.72 14.97
CA ARG A 554 -16.58 -3.49 14.81
C ARG A 554 -17.02 -3.46 13.36
N LEU A 555 -17.61 -4.55 12.91
CA LEU A 555 -18.26 -4.64 11.61
C LEU A 555 -19.41 -3.64 11.52
N PHE A 556 -19.42 -2.80 10.48
CA PHE A 556 -20.37 -1.69 10.29
C PHE A 556 -20.50 -0.76 11.50
N ASN A 557 -19.44 -0.62 12.32
CA ASN A 557 -19.46 0.14 13.57
C ASN A 557 -20.53 -0.32 14.59
N ARG A 558 -21.04 -1.55 14.48
CA ARG A 558 -22.13 -2.07 15.33
C ARG A 558 -21.77 -3.27 16.17
N PHE A 559 -21.22 -4.31 15.55
CA PHE A 559 -20.96 -5.59 16.21
C PHE A 559 -19.50 -6.00 16.04
N GLU A 560 -18.87 -6.47 17.11
CA GLU A 560 -17.52 -7.01 17.10
C GLU A 560 -17.48 -8.29 16.24
N ALA A 561 -16.53 -8.36 15.33
CA ALA A 561 -16.33 -9.49 14.43
C ALA A 561 -14.84 -9.71 14.14
N ALA A 562 -14.48 -10.96 13.85
CA ALA A 562 -13.21 -11.31 13.23
C ALA A 562 -13.47 -11.69 11.76
N LEU A 563 -12.79 -11.03 10.83
CA LEU A 563 -12.91 -11.26 9.40
C LEU A 563 -11.65 -11.96 8.88
N VAL A 564 -11.87 -12.96 8.04
CA VAL A 564 -10.86 -13.56 7.17
C VAL A 564 -11.19 -13.13 5.76
N VAL A 565 -10.29 -12.36 5.14
CA VAL A 565 -10.45 -11.88 3.78
C VAL A 565 -9.49 -12.64 2.88
N THR A 566 -10.01 -13.16 1.77
CA THR A 566 -9.23 -13.89 0.76
C THR A 566 -9.55 -13.40 -0.63
N THR A 567 -8.57 -13.37 -1.52
CA THR A 567 -8.80 -13.09 -2.95
C THR A 567 -7.74 -13.78 -3.80
N PRO A 568 -8.07 -14.36 -4.97
CA PRO A 568 -7.09 -14.81 -5.96
C PRO A 568 -6.30 -13.65 -6.59
N GLY A 569 -6.78 -12.40 -6.49
CA GLY A 569 -6.09 -11.22 -7.04
C GLY A 569 -6.81 -9.89 -6.78
N ILE A 570 -6.08 -8.78 -6.90
CA ILE A 570 -6.57 -7.43 -6.53
C ILE A 570 -7.30 -6.68 -7.66
N GLY A 571 -7.35 -7.24 -8.87
CA GLY A 571 -7.89 -6.55 -10.06
C GLY A 571 -9.41 -6.35 -10.08
N ASP A 572 -10.17 -7.12 -9.30
CA ASP A 572 -11.64 -7.00 -9.22
C ASP A 572 -12.11 -7.24 -7.78
N ARG A 573 -12.92 -6.32 -7.26
CA ARG A 573 -13.54 -6.44 -5.93
C ARG A 573 -14.34 -7.74 -5.78
N ARG A 574 -14.91 -8.26 -6.87
CA ARG A 574 -15.73 -9.47 -6.89
C ARG A 574 -14.90 -10.72 -6.64
N ASN A 575 -13.58 -10.62 -6.65
CA ASN A 575 -12.70 -11.73 -6.30
C ASN A 575 -12.51 -11.84 -4.78
N PHE A 576 -12.87 -10.81 -4.00
CA PHE A 576 -12.73 -10.84 -2.56
C PHE A 576 -13.87 -11.61 -1.90
N GLN A 577 -13.49 -12.60 -1.09
CA GLN A 577 -14.36 -13.37 -0.21
C GLN A 577 -14.08 -12.96 1.24
N VAL A 578 -15.15 -12.67 1.98
CA VAL A 578 -15.12 -12.29 3.37
C VAL A 578 -15.85 -13.35 4.19
N ALA A 579 -15.11 -14.02 5.07
CA ALA A 579 -15.69 -14.87 6.10
C ALA A 579 -15.64 -14.12 7.43
N ALA A 580 -16.79 -13.87 8.04
CA ALA A 580 -16.90 -13.18 9.32
C ALA A 580 -17.37 -14.14 10.41
N THR A 581 -16.70 -14.08 11.56
CA THR A 581 -17.13 -14.72 12.81
C THR A 581 -17.53 -13.62 13.79
N MET A 582 -18.80 -13.60 14.18
CA MET A 582 -19.36 -12.57 15.06
C MET A 582 -19.05 -12.90 16.52
N GLN A 583 -18.80 -11.87 17.33
CA GLN A 583 -18.53 -12.01 18.76
C GLN A 583 -19.78 -11.82 19.63
N ASN A 584 -19.58 -11.92 20.96
CA ASN A 584 -20.64 -12.04 21.96
C ASN A 584 -21.74 -10.96 21.93
N ASP A 585 -21.47 -9.78 21.36
CA ASP A 585 -22.44 -8.68 21.31
C ASP A 585 -23.59 -8.93 20.33
N LEU A 586 -23.33 -9.43 19.11
CA LEU A 586 -24.40 -9.86 18.20
C LEU A 586 -25.19 -11.03 18.80
N LEU A 587 -24.49 -12.00 19.39
CA LEU A 587 -25.10 -13.18 20.00
C LEU A 587 -26.07 -12.77 21.12
N ARG A 588 -25.66 -11.82 21.97
CA ARG A 588 -26.50 -11.24 23.02
C ARG A 588 -27.66 -10.44 22.43
N PHE A 589 -27.41 -9.61 21.42
CA PHE A 589 -28.47 -8.86 20.73
C PHE A 589 -29.55 -9.80 20.17
N LEU A 590 -29.15 -10.83 19.42
CA LEU A 590 -30.08 -11.83 18.89
C LEU A 590 -30.84 -12.54 20.01
N LYS A 591 -30.13 -12.96 21.07
CA LYS A 591 -30.76 -13.59 22.24
C LYS A 591 -31.86 -12.71 22.84
N ASP A 592 -31.55 -11.45 23.11
CA ASP A 592 -32.43 -10.54 23.85
C ASP A 592 -33.60 -10.05 22.98
N ASP A 593 -33.35 -9.65 21.73
CA ASP A 593 -34.38 -9.13 20.83
C ASP A 593 -35.33 -10.23 20.34
N VAL A 594 -34.80 -11.38 19.94
CA VAL A 594 -35.64 -12.51 19.47
C VAL A 594 -36.49 -13.06 20.60
N SER A 595 -35.93 -13.20 21.81
CA SER A 595 -36.71 -13.68 22.97
C SER A 595 -37.85 -12.72 23.32
N ARG A 596 -37.63 -11.41 23.24
CA ARG A 596 -38.67 -10.40 23.45
C ARG A 596 -39.78 -10.48 22.40
N GLU A 597 -39.43 -10.62 21.12
CA GLU A 597 -40.42 -10.76 20.04
C GLU A 597 -41.26 -12.05 20.18
N ILE A 598 -40.63 -13.18 20.49
CA ILE A 598 -41.35 -14.45 20.75
C ILE A 598 -42.27 -14.32 21.96
N GLN A 599 -41.81 -13.70 23.06
CA GLN A 599 -42.64 -13.47 24.24
C GLN A 599 -43.87 -12.61 23.93
N GLN A 600 -43.71 -11.57 23.11
CA GLN A 600 -44.83 -10.71 22.71
C GLN A 600 -45.90 -11.49 21.94
N VAL A 601 -45.51 -12.33 20.99
CA VAL A 601 -46.44 -13.20 20.26
C VAL A 601 -47.13 -14.18 21.21
N ALA A 602 -46.38 -14.78 22.14
CA ALA A 602 -46.93 -15.74 23.09
C ALA A 602 -47.95 -15.12 24.06
N ARG A 603 -47.74 -13.86 24.49
CA ARG A 603 -48.72 -13.10 25.29
C ARG A 603 -50.01 -12.82 24.50
N ASN A 604 -49.89 -12.40 23.24
CA ASN A 604 -51.04 -12.12 22.38
C ASN A 604 -51.91 -13.38 22.16
N ALA A 605 -51.28 -14.54 21.99
CA ALA A 605 -51.98 -15.83 21.87
C ALA A 605 -52.76 -16.22 23.13
N SER A 606 -52.15 -16.10 24.32
CA SER A 606 -52.82 -16.39 25.59
C SER A 606 -54.06 -15.53 25.81
N ASN A 607 -53.99 -14.24 25.47
CA ASN A 607 -55.14 -13.33 25.56
C ASN A 607 -56.30 -13.78 24.64
N SER A 608 -55.99 -14.31 23.46
CA SER A 608 -56.98 -14.81 22.50
C SER A 608 -57.69 -16.07 23.02
N ILE A 609 -56.96 -17.02 23.61
CA ILE A 609 -57.54 -18.24 24.22
C ILE A 609 -58.45 -17.87 25.40
N ASN A 610 -57.99 -16.97 26.28
CA ASN A 610 -58.77 -16.52 27.44
C ASN A 610 -60.10 -15.89 27.01
N THR A 611 -60.10 -15.14 25.91
CA THR A 611 -61.31 -14.53 25.33
C THR A 611 -62.28 -15.60 24.84
N ALA A 612 -61.80 -16.60 24.08
CA ALA A 612 -62.65 -17.68 23.57
C ALA A 612 -63.24 -18.57 24.68
N GLN A 613 -62.50 -18.81 25.78
CA GLN A 613 -63.02 -19.59 26.91
C GLN A 613 -64.20 -18.89 27.58
N GLN A 614 -64.12 -17.57 27.77
CA GLN A 614 -65.20 -16.78 28.36
C GLN A 614 -66.49 -16.83 27.53
N GLU A 615 -66.39 -16.95 26.20
CA GLU A 615 -67.56 -17.08 25.32
C GLU A 615 -68.28 -18.43 25.48
N VAL A 616 -67.53 -19.53 25.62
CA VAL A 616 -68.09 -20.87 25.88
C VAL A 616 -68.84 -20.91 27.21
N ASP A 617 -68.24 -20.35 28.27
CA ASP A 617 -68.83 -20.34 29.60
C ASP A 617 -70.17 -19.60 29.63
N ARG A 618 -70.27 -18.46 28.91
CA ARG A 618 -71.52 -17.70 28.77
C ARG A 618 -72.62 -18.52 28.07
N ALA A 619 -72.29 -19.17 26.95
CA ALA A 619 -73.26 -19.97 26.20
C ALA A 619 -73.75 -21.20 26.99
N GLN A 620 -72.89 -21.81 27.81
CA GLN A 620 -73.26 -22.97 28.64
C GLN A 620 -74.27 -22.59 29.74
N GLN A 621 -74.11 -21.41 30.34
CA GLN A 621 -75.04 -20.92 31.35
C GLN A 621 -76.45 -20.72 30.80
N GLU A 622 -76.59 -20.29 29.54
CA GLU A 622 -77.88 -20.09 28.89
C GLU A 622 -78.63 -21.41 28.65
N VAL A 623 -77.93 -22.45 28.18
CA VAL A 623 -78.48 -23.81 28.00
C VAL A 623 -79.00 -24.38 29.32
N ASN A 624 -78.24 -24.21 30.41
CA ASN A 624 -78.63 -24.71 31.73
C ASN A 624 -79.92 -24.03 32.23
N ARG A 625 -80.03 -22.70 32.08
CA ARG A 625 -81.23 -21.94 32.47
C ARG A 625 -82.49 -22.41 31.75
N LEU A 626 -82.41 -22.70 30.45
CA LEU A 626 -83.56 -23.16 29.65
C LEU A 626 -83.98 -24.59 30.01
N SER A 627 -83.01 -25.47 30.27
CA SER A 627 -83.28 -26.86 30.67
C SER A 627 -84.03 -26.95 32.01
N ASP A 628 -83.67 -26.11 32.97
CA ASP A 628 -84.34 -26.08 34.28
C ASP A 628 -85.79 -25.59 34.19
N ARG A 629 -86.07 -24.64 33.29
CA ARG A 629 -87.44 -24.15 33.04
C ARG A 629 -88.36 -25.26 32.51
N ILE A 630 -87.88 -26.06 31.55
CA ILE A 630 -88.63 -27.18 30.98
C ILE A 630 -88.99 -28.22 32.05
N ARG A 631 -88.03 -28.57 32.92
CA ARG A 631 -88.24 -29.57 33.98
C ARG A 631 -89.32 -29.17 34.97
N ARG A 632 -89.30 -27.90 35.42
CA ARG A 632 -90.31 -27.38 36.37
C ARG A 632 -91.71 -27.43 35.78
N ARG A 633 -91.87 -27.07 34.50
CA ARG A 633 -93.18 -27.08 33.82
C ARG A 633 -93.78 -28.49 33.72
N ARG A 634 -92.98 -29.52 33.42
CA ARG A 634 -93.45 -30.92 33.37
C ARG A 634 -94.02 -31.40 34.71
N GLN A 635 -93.35 -31.09 35.81
CA GLN A 635 -93.79 -31.51 37.16
C GLN A 635 -95.16 -30.94 37.53
N THR A 636 -95.44 -29.69 37.15
CA THR A 636 -96.74 -29.05 37.41
C THR A 636 -97.88 -29.79 36.72
N VAL A 637 -97.71 -30.15 35.44
CA VAL A 637 -98.76 -30.84 34.65
C VAL A 637 -99.06 -32.25 35.19
N GLU A 638 -98.08 -32.96 35.75
CA GLU A 638 -98.28 -34.28 36.35
C GLU A 638 -99.16 -34.24 37.62
N GLN A 639 -98.97 -33.22 38.47
CA GLN A 639 -99.71 -33.08 39.72
C GLN A 639 -101.21 -32.81 39.50
N GLU A 640 -101.54 -32.00 38.49
CA GLU A 640 -102.92 -31.68 38.14
C GLU A 640 -103.72 -32.95 37.74
N ARG A 641 -103.08 -33.91 37.07
CA ARG A 641 -103.71 -35.17 36.63
C ARG A 641 -104.03 -36.13 37.77
N ALA A 642 -103.11 -36.29 38.72
CA ALA A 642 -103.28 -37.24 39.82
C ALA A 642 -104.55 -36.94 40.65
N THR A 643 -104.80 -35.65 40.89
CA THR A 643 -105.95 -35.17 41.69
C THR A 643 -107.29 -35.51 41.05
N ALA A 644 -107.41 -35.45 39.72
CA ALA A 644 -108.66 -35.72 39.02
C ALA A 644 -109.08 -37.20 39.10
N ASN A 645 -108.12 -38.14 39.06
CA ASN A 645 -108.40 -39.58 39.09
C ASN A 645 -108.95 -40.07 40.44
N GLN A 646 -108.48 -39.51 41.55
CA GLN A 646 -108.94 -39.91 42.89
C GLN A 646 -110.44 -39.66 43.10
N ARG A 647 -110.97 -38.58 42.52
CA ARG A 647 -112.37 -38.17 42.68
C ARG A 647 -113.35 -39.13 41.98
N ILE A 648 -112.93 -39.75 40.87
CA ILE A 648 -113.73 -40.74 40.14
C ILE A 648 -113.93 -42.02 40.98
N GLN A 649 -112.87 -42.52 41.63
CA GLN A 649 -112.91 -43.77 42.42
C GLN A 649 -113.80 -43.68 43.67
N GLN A 650 -114.00 -42.49 44.22
CA GLN A 650 -114.87 -42.30 45.39
C GLN A 650 -116.34 -42.53 45.02
N LEU A 651 -116.79 -41.96 43.91
CA LEU A 651 -118.19 -42.01 43.47
C LEU A 651 -118.67 -43.42 43.09
N GLU A 652 -117.76 -44.28 42.61
CA GLU A 652 -118.07 -45.69 42.30
C GLU A 652 -118.43 -46.51 43.55
N ARG A 653 -117.78 -46.22 44.68
CA ARG A 653 -118.03 -46.92 45.95
C ARG A 653 -119.42 -46.59 46.52
N ASP A 654 -119.85 -45.33 46.41
CA ASP A 654 -121.14 -44.88 46.97
C ASP A 654 -122.36 -45.51 46.26
N VAL A 655 -122.31 -45.67 44.93
CA VAL A 655 -123.34 -46.36 44.14
C VAL A 655 -123.51 -47.81 44.61
N THR A 656 -122.39 -48.50 44.87
CA THR A 656 -122.40 -49.92 45.27
C THR A 656 -123.08 -50.13 46.61
N ASN A 657 -122.79 -49.27 47.59
CA ASN A 657 -123.35 -49.39 48.95
C ASN A 657 -124.88 -49.18 48.98
N ALA A 658 -125.41 -48.24 48.20
CA ALA A 658 -126.85 -47.96 48.16
C ALA A 658 -127.67 -49.15 47.60
N ARG A 659 -127.14 -49.89 46.61
CA ARG A 659 -127.80 -51.09 46.07
C ARG A 659 -127.96 -52.20 47.11
N ASN A 660 -126.92 -52.45 47.91
CA ASN A 660 -126.92 -53.54 48.89
C ASN A 660 -127.98 -53.35 49.98
N SER A 661 -128.16 -52.12 50.46
CA SER A 661 -129.18 -51.78 51.47
C SER A 661 -130.62 -52.04 51.00
N LEU A 662 -130.92 -51.78 49.72
CA LEU A 662 -132.24 -51.99 49.15
C LEU A 662 -132.63 -53.49 49.14
N ASN A 663 -131.68 -54.36 48.80
CA ASN A 663 -131.91 -55.81 48.72
C ASN A 663 -132.24 -56.44 50.08
N SER A 664 -131.59 -55.96 51.14
CA SER A 664 -131.82 -56.43 52.52
C SER A 664 -133.25 -56.13 53.01
N LEU A 665 -133.76 -54.93 52.71
CA LEU A 665 -135.10 -54.48 53.11
C LEU A 665 -136.22 -55.32 52.48
N ASN A 666 -136.11 -55.62 51.18
CA ASN A 666 -137.08 -56.46 50.46
C ASN A 666 -137.16 -57.89 51.02
N SER A 667 -136.01 -58.48 51.38
CA SER A 667 -135.95 -59.84 51.92
C SER A 667 -136.68 -59.97 53.27
N ARG A 668 -136.60 -58.94 54.12
CA ARG A 668 -137.30 -58.90 55.42
C ARG A 668 -138.82 -58.84 55.29
N ILE A 669 -139.34 -58.03 54.36
CA ILE A 669 -140.79 -57.89 54.11
C ILE A 669 -141.41 -59.25 53.75
N GLN A 670 -140.77 -60.01 52.85
CA GLN A 670 -141.29 -61.30 52.39
C GLN A 670 -141.37 -62.37 53.50
N ASN A 671 -140.44 -62.35 54.46
CA ASN A 671 -140.42 -63.30 55.56
C ASN A 671 -141.61 -63.11 56.52
N LEU A 672 -141.86 -61.88 56.97
CA LEU A 672 -142.95 -61.57 57.90
C LEU A 672 -144.33 -61.92 57.32
N GLN A 673 -144.52 -61.72 56.02
CA GLN A 673 -145.78 -61.98 55.33
C GLN A 673 -146.12 -63.47 55.30
N ARG A 674 -145.12 -64.35 55.19
CA ARG A 674 -145.31 -65.81 55.24
C ARG A 674 -145.75 -66.27 56.63
N GLU A 675 -145.24 -65.64 57.69
CA GLU A 675 -145.47 -66.06 59.06
C GLU A 675 -146.87 -65.71 59.57
N ILE A 676 -147.42 -64.55 59.20
CA ILE A 676 -148.80 -64.14 59.49
C ILE A 676 -149.83 -65.12 58.92
N ASN A 677 -149.60 -65.58 57.68
CA ASN A 677 -150.50 -66.51 56.99
C ASN A 677 -150.55 -67.90 57.63
N ARG A 678 -149.48 -68.31 58.32
CA ARG A 678 -149.42 -69.59 59.03
C ARG A 678 -150.29 -69.58 60.28
N LEU A 679 -150.24 -68.51 61.06
CA LEU A 679 -150.91 -68.38 62.35
C LEU A 679 -152.43 -68.24 62.25
N SER A 680 -152.92 -67.65 61.16
CA SER A 680 -154.36 -67.38 60.95
C SER A 680 -155.23 -68.62 60.66
N ARG A 681 -154.66 -69.83 60.57
CA ARG A 681 -155.38 -71.07 60.16
C ARG A 681 -155.67 -72.10 61.28
N GLN A 682 -155.33 -71.84 62.54
CA GLN A 682 -155.52 -72.81 63.65
C GLN A 682 -156.94 -72.78 64.28
N GLN A 683 -157.51 -73.95 64.64
CA GLN A 683 -158.87 -74.11 65.22
C GLN A 683 -158.92 -75.13 66.38
N ARG A 684 -159.88 -74.96 67.29
CA ARG A 684 -160.11 -75.76 68.52
C ARG A 684 -161.54 -76.30 68.57
N CYS A 685 -161.71 -77.61 68.85
CA CYS A 685 -162.98 -78.33 68.76
C CYS A 685 -163.51 -78.81 70.12
N THR A 686 -164.80 -78.65 70.39
CA THR A 686 -165.46 -79.03 71.65
C THR A 686 -166.78 -79.78 71.41
N ASP A 687 -167.04 -80.86 72.16
CA ASP A 687 -168.21 -81.74 72.02
C ASP A 687 -169.36 -81.36 72.98
N ILE A 688 -170.60 -81.22 72.46
CA ILE A 688 -171.79 -80.78 73.21
C ILE A 688 -172.94 -81.82 73.13
N PRO A 689 -173.52 -82.32 74.26
CA PRO A 689 -174.63 -83.29 74.26
C PRO A 689 -175.93 -82.73 73.65
N LEU A 690 -176.71 -83.58 72.98
CA LEU A 690 -177.94 -83.26 72.23
C LEU A 690 -177.76 -82.41 70.93
N ILE A 691 -176.55 -81.89 70.63
CA ILE A 691 -176.31 -81.03 69.44
C ILE A 691 -175.08 -81.43 68.59
N GLY A 692 -174.21 -82.33 69.05
CA GLY A 692 -173.02 -82.76 68.29
C GLY A 692 -171.80 -81.83 68.44
N ARG A 693 -170.73 -82.13 67.69
CA ARG A 693 -169.37 -81.54 67.81
C ARG A 693 -169.24 -80.20 67.10
N GLN A 694 -168.65 -79.18 67.73
CA GLN A 694 -168.48 -77.85 67.14
C GLN A 694 -167.03 -77.34 67.32
N CYS A 695 -166.43 -76.80 66.25
CA CYS A 695 -165.07 -76.25 66.26
C CYS A 695 -165.07 -74.74 65.96
N ILE A 696 -164.24 -73.97 66.68
CA ILE A 696 -164.05 -72.52 66.54
C ILE A 696 -162.56 -72.15 66.48
N PRO A 697 -162.20 -71.00 65.87
CA PRO A 697 -160.80 -70.55 65.73
C PRO A 697 -160.05 -70.46 67.07
N ASP A 698 -158.74 -70.76 67.05
CA ASP A 698 -157.89 -70.69 68.24
C ASP A 698 -157.55 -69.23 68.59
N PRO A 699 -158.03 -68.69 69.73
CA PRO A 699 -157.83 -67.29 70.08
C PRO A 699 -156.37 -66.90 70.36
N GLU A 700 -155.49 -67.84 70.76
CA GLU A 700 -154.07 -67.52 70.98
C GLU A 700 -153.33 -67.26 69.65
N ALA A 701 -153.63 -68.04 68.61
CA ALA A 701 -152.99 -67.91 67.30
C ALA A 701 -153.37 -66.58 66.60
N LEU A 702 -154.58 -66.09 66.82
CA LEU A 702 -155.08 -64.84 66.22
C LEU A 702 -154.36 -63.61 66.77
N ALA A 703 -154.07 -63.58 68.08
CA ALA A 703 -153.37 -62.47 68.72
C ALA A 703 -151.92 -62.33 68.23
N GLN A 704 -151.27 -63.45 67.92
CA GLN A 704 -149.89 -63.47 67.44
C GLN A 704 -149.77 -63.02 65.97
N ALA A 705 -150.73 -63.39 65.12
CA ALA A 705 -150.81 -62.92 63.74
C ALA A 705 -150.99 -61.38 63.65
N ALA A 706 -151.79 -60.80 64.56
CA ALA A 706 -152.01 -59.35 64.61
C ALA A 706 -150.72 -58.56 64.89
N ARG A 707 -149.85 -59.06 65.78
CA ARG A 707 -148.56 -58.42 66.10
C ARG A 707 -147.59 -58.39 64.93
N LEU A 708 -147.49 -59.48 64.18
CA LEU A 708 -146.60 -59.54 63.02
C LEU A 708 -147.12 -58.66 61.86
N GLY A 709 -148.44 -58.50 61.75
CA GLY A 709 -149.06 -57.58 60.79
C GLY A 709 -148.59 -56.13 60.95
N THR A 710 -148.43 -55.66 62.18
CA THR A 710 -147.91 -54.31 62.45
C THR A 710 -146.44 -54.11 62.06
N GLU A 711 -145.59 -55.14 62.18
CA GLU A 711 -144.18 -55.04 61.84
C GLU A 711 -143.95 -54.99 60.31
N LEU A 712 -144.74 -55.76 59.56
CA LEU A 712 -144.72 -55.77 58.10
C LEU A 712 -145.07 -54.41 57.50
N ALA A 713 -146.11 -53.75 58.04
CA ALA A 713 -146.55 -52.43 57.58
C ALA A 713 -145.44 -51.37 57.75
N GLY A 714 -144.66 -51.45 58.83
CA GLY A 714 -143.54 -50.54 59.08
C GLY A 714 -142.41 -50.65 58.05
N LEU A 715 -142.09 -51.86 57.60
CA LEU A 715 -141.04 -52.07 56.60
C LEU A 715 -141.48 -51.69 55.17
N GLN A 716 -142.74 -51.92 54.83
CA GLN A 716 -143.29 -51.55 53.52
C GLN A 716 -143.31 -50.03 53.30
N ALA A 717 -143.51 -49.23 54.36
CA ALA A 717 -143.42 -47.78 54.28
C ALA A 717 -141.99 -47.26 54.00
N GLY A 718 -140.94 -48.04 54.29
CA GLY A 718 -139.54 -47.62 54.17
C GLY A 718 -138.88 -47.84 52.80
N LEU A 719 -139.48 -48.61 51.89
CA LEU A 719 -138.86 -49.00 50.62
C LEU A 719 -138.65 -47.84 49.61
N PRO A 720 -139.62 -46.92 49.40
CA PRO A 720 -139.46 -45.86 48.39
C PRO A 720 -138.30 -44.90 48.68
N ALA A 721 -138.00 -44.64 49.95
CA ALA A 721 -136.90 -43.76 50.35
C ALA A 721 -135.51 -44.31 49.94
N ALA A 722 -135.32 -45.63 50.01
CA ALA A 722 -134.06 -46.26 49.65
C ALA A 722 -133.80 -46.26 48.13
N GLN A 723 -134.86 -46.32 47.30
CA GLN A 723 -134.72 -46.27 45.83
C GLN A 723 -134.26 -44.88 45.36
N ALA A 724 -134.78 -43.80 45.95
CA ALA A 724 -134.42 -42.43 45.57
C ALA A 724 -132.93 -42.10 45.78
N THR A 725 -132.31 -42.67 46.81
CA THR A 725 -130.89 -42.44 47.14
C THR A 725 -129.94 -43.02 46.08
N LEU A 726 -130.24 -44.19 45.53
CA LEU A 726 -129.37 -44.85 44.54
C LEU A 726 -129.25 -44.05 43.23
N SER A 727 -130.37 -43.55 42.69
CA SER A 727 -130.37 -42.83 41.41
C SER A 727 -129.54 -41.54 41.44
N ARG A 728 -129.39 -40.89 42.61
CA ARG A 728 -128.55 -39.67 42.74
C ARG A 728 -127.06 -39.96 42.60
N PHE A 729 -126.58 -41.09 43.10
CA PHE A 729 -125.17 -41.44 43.03
C PHE A 729 -124.74 -41.82 41.61
N GLU A 730 -125.60 -42.47 40.84
CA GLU A 730 -125.28 -42.88 39.46
C GLU A 730 -125.06 -41.67 38.52
N ALA A 731 -125.88 -40.61 38.63
CA ALA A 731 -125.74 -39.40 37.81
C ALA A 731 -124.41 -38.65 38.07
N SER A 732 -123.93 -38.66 39.32
CA SER A 732 -122.72 -37.93 39.72
C SER A 732 -121.44 -38.56 39.16
N LEU A 733 -121.39 -39.90 39.05
CA LEU A 733 -120.25 -40.64 38.52
C LEU A 733 -120.01 -40.36 37.02
N GLN A 734 -121.07 -40.19 36.23
CA GLN A 734 -120.96 -40.01 34.79
C GLN A 734 -120.37 -38.66 34.40
N ALA A 735 -120.71 -37.59 35.14
CA ALA A 735 -120.13 -36.27 34.91
C ALA A 735 -118.61 -36.23 35.15
N ALA A 736 -118.13 -36.95 36.17
CA ALA A 736 -116.70 -36.96 36.52
C ALA A 736 -115.82 -37.64 35.46
N ARG A 737 -116.32 -38.68 34.77
CA ARG A 737 -115.54 -39.40 33.75
C ARG A 737 -115.28 -38.59 32.49
N ASN A 738 -116.21 -37.70 32.09
CA ASN A 738 -116.05 -36.89 30.88
C ASN A 738 -115.00 -35.78 31.02
N GLY A 739 -114.62 -35.39 32.24
CA GLY A 739 -113.63 -34.33 32.49
C GLY A 739 -112.16 -34.75 32.42
N VAL A 740 -111.85 -36.04 32.28
CA VAL A 740 -110.48 -36.58 32.50
C VAL A 740 -109.81 -37.16 31.24
N SER A 741 -110.41 -37.11 30.05
CA SER A 741 -109.84 -37.78 28.86
C SER A 741 -109.19 -36.88 27.78
N GLN A 742 -107.86 -37.04 27.57
CA GLN A 742 -107.07 -37.07 26.29
C GLN A 742 -106.09 -35.94 25.79
N ILE A 743 -105.05 -35.47 26.53
CA ILE A 743 -103.87 -34.75 25.90
C ILE A 743 -102.51 -35.20 26.50
N PRO A 744 -101.45 -35.59 25.75
CA PRO A 744 -100.12 -35.92 26.33
C PRO A 744 -99.39 -34.74 26.99
N ILE A 745 -98.56 -34.98 28.01
CA ILE A 745 -97.88 -33.92 28.81
C ILE A 745 -96.91 -33.08 27.96
N ASP A 746 -96.20 -33.69 27.02
CA ASP A 746 -95.25 -32.98 26.14
C ASP A 746 -95.91 -32.15 25.02
N ALA A 747 -97.23 -32.23 24.88
CA ALA A 747 -98.01 -31.38 23.98
C ALA A 747 -98.49 -30.08 24.65
N ASP A 748 -98.06 -29.80 25.89
CA ASP A 748 -98.28 -28.50 26.54
C ASP A 748 -97.59 -27.38 25.74
N PRO A 749 -98.33 -26.35 25.29
CA PRO A 749 -97.80 -25.29 24.42
C PRO A 749 -96.57 -24.56 24.98
N GLU A 750 -96.45 -24.41 26.31
CA GLU A 750 -95.30 -23.74 26.93
C GLU A 750 -94.04 -24.61 26.90
N ILE A 751 -94.18 -25.92 27.10
CA ILE A 751 -93.06 -26.87 26.99
C ILE A 751 -92.48 -26.88 25.57
N VAL A 752 -93.33 -26.82 24.54
CA VAL A 752 -92.90 -26.77 23.13
C VAL A 752 -92.07 -25.52 22.83
N SER A 753 -92.52 -24.34 23.28
CA SER A 753 -91.78 -23.09 23.08
C SER A 753 -90.41 -23.10 23.79
N LEU A 754 -90.34 -23.64 25.00
CA LEU A 754 -89.08 -23.71 25.74
C LEU A 754 -88.08 -24.68 25.09
N ASN A 755 -88.55 -25.78 24.51
CA ASN A 755 -87.71 -26.71 23.76
C ASN A 755 -87.08 -26.05 22.51
N ALA A 756 -87.82 -25.18 21.82
CA ALA A 756 -87.29 -24.43 20.66
C ALA A 756 -86.15 -23.46 21.06
N SER A 757 -86.34 -22.70 22.14
CA SER A 757 -85.29 -21.82 22.68
C SER A 757 -84.06 -22.60 23.14
N LEU A 758 -84.25 -23.78 23.77
CA LEU A 758 -83.14 -24.64 24.19
C LEU A 758 -82.33 -25.15 22.99
N SER A 759 -82.99 -25.48 21.88
CA SER A 759 -82.31 -25.89 20.64
C SER A 759 -81.41 -24.79 20.05
N LEU A 760 -81.88 -23.54 20.05
CA LEU A 760 -81.09 -22.38 19.59
C LEU A 760 -79.89 -22.10 20.50
N ALA A 761 -80.08 -22.15 21.82
CA ALA A 761 -78.99 -21.97 22.79
C ALA A 761 -77.91 -23.07 22.66
N ASN A 762 -78.32 -24.33 22.43
CA ASN A 762 -77.39 -25.43 22.16
C ASN A 762 -76.56 -25.21 20.88
N THR A 763 -77.17 -24.61 19.85
CA THR A 763 -76.47 -24.25 18.61
C THR A 763 -75.42 -23.16 18.87
N GLY A 764 -75.76 -22.14 19.66
CA GLY A 764 -74.83 -21.09 20.08
C GLY A 764 -73.64 -21.64 20.90
N LEU A 765 -73.91 -22.54 21.86
CA LEU A 765 -72.88 -23.22 22.65
C LEU A 765 -71.93 -24.06 21.80
N ASN A 766 -72.45 -24.82 20.84
CA ASN A 766 -71.62 -25.64 19.96
C ASN A 766 -70.68 -24.77 19.10
N ARG A 767 -71.18 -23.63 18.59
CA ARG A 767 -70.35 -22.69 17.83
C ARG A 767 -69.25 -22.06 18.68
N ALA A 768 -69.56 -21.66 19.91
CA ALA A 768 -68.54 -21.13 20.83
C ALA A 768 -67.46 -22.18 21.15
N ARG A 769 -67.86 -23.44 21.36
CA ARG A 769 -66.92 -24.57 21.57
C ARG A 769 -66.05 -24.82 20.34
N GLU A 770 -66.60 -24.73 19.14
CA GLU A 770 -65.88 -24.87 17.88
C GLU A 770 -64.84 -23.77 17.70
N ILE A 771 -65.19 -22.51 18.01
CA ILE A 771 -64.26 -21.37 17.99
C ILE A 771 -63.12 -21.61 18.99
N LEU A 772 -63.43 -21.94 20.25
CA LEU A 772 -62.41 -22.25 21.26
C LEU A 772 -61.51 -23.41 20.84
N GLN A 773 -62.08 -24.48 20.29
CA GLN A 773 -61.31 -25.64 19.82
C GLN A 773 -60.41 -25.27 18.64
N THR A 774 -60.89 -24.42 17.72
CA THR A 774 -60.10 -23.94 16.58
C THR A 774 -58.96 -23.04 17.05
N THR A 775 -59.22 -22.10 17.96
CA THR A 775 -58.21 -21.22 18.57
C THR A 775 -57.20 -22.01 19.42
N THR A 776 -57.62 -23.06 20.13
CA THR A 776 -56.73 -23.89 20.94
C THR A 776 -55.86 -24.80 20.08
N ARG A 777 -56.40 -25.35 18.98
CA ARG A 777 -55.62 -26.16 18.03
C ARG A 777 -54.59 -25.33 17.28
N SER A 778 -54.95 -24.13 16.82
CA SER A 778 -54.02 -23.25 16.09
C SER A 778 -52.91 -22.67 16.99
N LEU A 779 -53.17 -22.51 18.29
CA LEU A 779 -52.23 -21.89 19.23
C LEU A 779 -51.54 -22.90 20.19
N GLY A 780 -51.79 -24.21 20.03
CA GLY A 780 -51.28 -25.25 20.94
C GLY A 780 -49.76 -25.28 21.07
N ALA A 781 -49.03 -24.96 20.00
CA ALA A 781 -47.57 -24.88 20.01
C ALA A 781 -47.05 -23.58 20.67
N ILE A 782 -47.82 -22.49 20.63
CA ILE A 782 -47.47 -21.24 21.32
C ILE A 782 -47.70 -21.36 22.84
N ALA A 783 -48.67 -22.17 23.27
CA ALA A 783 -48.86 -22.48 24.68
C ALA A 783 -47.61 -23.13 25.31
N GLN A 784 -46.91 -24.01 24.56
CA GLN A 784 -45.67 -24.64 25.02
C GLN A 784 -44.54 -23.63 25.26
N ILE A 785 -44.47 -22.56 24.45
CA ILE A 785 -43.52 -21.46 24.62
C ILE A 785 -43.79 -20.73 25.94
N ASN A 786 -45.05 -20.39 26.23
CA ASN A 786 -45.41 -19.75 27.50
C ASN A 786 -45.11 -20.65 28.71
N THR A 787 -45.42 -21.95 28.61
CA THR A 787 -45.07 -22.92 29.66
C THR A 787 -43.56 -22.96 29.88
N PHE A 788 -42.76 -23.04 28.83
CA PHE A 788 -41.31 -23.04 28.93
C PHE A 788 -40.77 -21.75 29.57
N ILE A 789 -41.23 -20.58 29.11
CA ILE A 789 -40.85 -19.28 29.70
C ILE A 789 -41.21 -19.22 31.18
N SER A 790 -42.38 -19.72 31.58
CA SER A 790 -42.81 -19.74 32.98
C SER A 790 -41.98 -20.67 33.87
N GLN A 791 -41.46 -21.77 33.32
CA GLN A 791 -40.70 -22.79 34.07
C GLN A 791 -39.20 -22.51 34.10
N GLN A 792 -38.62 -22.04 32.99
CA GLN A 792 -37.17 -21.93 32.79
C GLN A 792 -36.67 -20.49 32.68
N GLY A 793 -37.59 -19.52 32.60
CA GLY A 793 -37.29 -18.10 32.43
C GLY A 793 -37.00 -17.70 30.98
N LEU A 794 -37.18 -16.41 30.67
CA LEU A 794 -36.98 -15.86 29.32
C LEU A 794 -35.54 -16.02 28.83
N ASN A 795 -34.55 -15.89 29.72
CA ASN A 795 -33.13 -15.98 29.38
C ASN A 795 -32.69 -17.38 28.93
N SER A 796 -33.50 -18.41 29.21
CA SER A 796 -33.26 -19.80 28.80
C SER A 796 -33.98 -20.16 27.50
N LEU A 797 -34.81 -19.26 26.96
CA LEU A 797 -35.62 -19.50 25.77
C LEU A 797 -34.74 -19.68 24.53
N LEU A 798 -33.72 -18.81 24.40
CA LEU A 798 -32.80 -18.77 23.28
C LEU A 798 -31.37 -18.59 23.80
N ASP A 799 -30.46 -19.39 23.25
CA ASP A 799 -29.02 -19.26 23.43
C ASP A 799 -28.34 -19.33 22.07
N VAL A 800 -27.68 -18.25 21.63
CA VAL A 800 -26.96 -18.20 20.35
C VAL A 800 -25.49 -18.48 20.62
N ARG A 801 -24.99 -19.61 20.11
CA ARG A 801 -23.64 -20.11 20.37
C ARG A 801 -22.61 -19.59 19.37
N SER A 802 -23.00 -19.48 18.11
CA SER A 802 -22.15 -18.94 17.05
C SER A 802 -22.99 -18.27 15.98
N ALA A 803 -22.40 -17.27 15.34
CA ALA A 803 -22.98 -16.57 14.23
C ALA A 803 -21.86 -16.22 13.24
N GLN A 804 -21.96 -16.70 12.01
CA GLN A 804 -20.92 -16.55 10.99
C GLN A 804 -21.52 -16.38 9.61
N PHE A 805 -20.86 -15.62 8.73
CA PHE A 805 -21.24 -15.56 7.32
C PHE A 805 -20.02 -15.70 6.42
N ASN A 806 -20.24 -16.16 5.20
CA ASN A 806 -19.25 -16.12 4.13
C ASN A 806 -19.93 -15.51 2.90
N ALA A 807 -19.34 -14.44 2.37
CA ALA A 807 -19.91 -13.71 1.27
C ALA A 807 -18.83 -13.06 0.40
N ASN A 808 -19.19 -12.75 -0.83
CA ASN A 808 -18.42 -11.81 -1.64
C ASN A 808 -18.37 -10.44 -0.94
N LEU A 809 -17.27 -9.69 -1.11
CA LEU A 809 -17.12 -8.36 -0.54
C LEU A 809 -18.27 -7.40 -0.91
N ASP A 810 -18.80 -7.43 -2.14
CA ASP A 810 -19.94 -6.59 -2.52
C ASP A 810 -21.22 -6.93 -1.74
N VAL A 811 -21.48 -8.22 -1.55
CA VAL A 811 -22.63 -8.70 -0.77
C VAL A 811 -22.44 -8.32 0.69
N ALA A 812 -21.25 -8.54 1.25
CA ALA A 812 -20.92 -8.13 2.61
C ALA A 812 -21.11 -6.61 2.78
N ALA A 813 -20.57 -5.80 1.87
CA ALA A 813 -20.64 -4.34 1.90
C ALA A 813 -22.06 -3.76 1.83
N SER A 814 -23.02 -4.49 1.25
CA SER A 814 -24.44 -4.11 1.29
C SER A 814 -25.03 -4.12 2.71
N GLY A 815 -24.35 -4.78 3.66
CA GLY A 815 -24.83 -5.03 5.00
C GLY A 815 -25.91 -6.13 5.07
N GLN A 816 -26.31 -6.73 3.95
CA GLN A 816 -27.28 -7.81 3.89
C GLN A 816 -26.59 -9.13 3.54
N VAL A 817 -26.47 -10.03 4.51
CA VAL A 817 -25.75 -11.31 4.35
C VAL A 817 -26.59 -12.48 4.83
N ALA A 818 -26.32 -13.67 4.31
CA ALA A 818 -26.84 -14.90 4.89
C ALA A 818 -25.93 -15.32 6.06
N ILE A 819 -26.42 -15.17 7.30
CA ILE A 819 -25.72 -15.60 8.50
C ILE A 819 -26.14 -17.00 8.90
N ALA A 820 -25.16 -17.88 9.14
CA ALA A 820 -25.36 -19.19 9.72
C ALA A 820 -25.30 -19.06 11.25
N LEU A 821 -26.37 -19.50 11.92
CA LEU A 821 -26.54 -19.45 13.36
C LEU A 821 -26.55 -20.86 13.93
N GLU A 822 -25.72 -21.10 14.94
CA GLU A 822 -25.89 -22.25 15.83
C GLU A 822 -26.46 -21.79 17.16
N MET A 823 -27.59 -22.36 17.55
CA MET A 823 -28.34 -21.89 18.71
C MET A 823 -29.08 -23.03 19.40
N VAL A 824 -29.52 -22.80 20.64
CA VAL A 824 -30.42 -23.66 21.38
C VAL A 824 -31.72 -22.90 21.60
N TYR A 825 -32.83 -23.46 21.13
CA TYR A 825 -34.17 -22.91 21.33
C TYR A 825 -35.00 -23.91 22.13
N MET A 826 -35.53 -23.50 23.29
CA MET A 826 -36.28 -24.36 24.20
C MET A 826 -35.57 -25.71 24.49
N ASN A 827 -34.28 -25.65 24.85
CA ASN A 827 -33.41 -26.81 25.08
C ASN A 827 -33.16 -27.73 23.87
N GLN A 828 -33.52 -27.31 22.66
CA GLN A 828 -33.25 -28.06 21.43
C GLN A 828 -32.20 -27.33 20.57
N PRO A 829 -31.11 -28.00 20.15
CA PRO A 829 -30.15 -27.40 19.23
C PRO A 829 -30.80 -27.17 17.86
N ARG A 830 -30.50 -26.01 17.27
CA ARG A 830 -30.96 -25.59 15.95
C ARG A 830 -29.79 -24.98 15.17
N ARG A 831 -29.77 -25.24 13.88
CA ARG A 831 -28.88 -24.60 12.90
C ARG A 831 -29.75 -23.94 11.85
N LEU A 832 -29.59 -22.63 11.67
CA LEU A 832 -30.45 -21.85 10.77
C LEU A 832 -29.59 -20.90 9.94
N ASN A 833 -29.99 -20.69 8.69
CA ASN A 833 -29.46 -19.62 7.86
C ASN A 833 -30.50 -18.49 7.82
N LEU A 834 -30.08 -17.28 8.16
CA LEU A 834 -30.92 -16.10 8.23
C LEU A 834 -30.36 -15.03 7.30
N ALA A 835 -31.22 -14.43 6.47
CA ALA A 835 -30.87 -13.17 5.83
C ALA A 835 -30.82 -12.07 6.91
N PHE A 836 -29.61 -11.64 7.27
CA PHE A 836 -29.37 -10.65 8.31
C PHE A 836 -28.94 -9.33 7.67
N ASN A 837 -29.67 -8.28 8.00
CA ASN A 837 -29.40 -6.90 7.58
C ASN A 837 -28.73 -6.15 8.74
N PHE A 838 -27.43 -5.93 8.67
CA PHE A 838 -26.65 -5.15 9.64
C PHE A 838 -27.09 -3.69 9.72
N ASN A 839 -27.70 -3.15 8.65
CA ASN A 839 -28.27 -1.80 8.65
C ASN A 839 -29.61 -1.74 9.41
N ALA A 840 -30.36 -2.84 9.44
CA ALA A 840 -31.64 -3.01 10.15
C ALA A 840 -31.69 -4.30 11.00
N PRO A 841 -30.87 -4.39 12.07
CA PRO A 841 -30.69 -5.64 12.82
C PRO A 841 -31.96 -6.05 13.58
N GLN A 842 -32.81 -5.09 13.97
CA GLN A 842 -34.10 -5.38 14.61
C GLN A 842 -35.08 -6.12 13.67
N GLU A 843 -35.10 -5.76 12.38
CA GLU A 843 -35.93 -6.47 11.39
C GLU A 843 -35.46 -7.91 11.22
N SER A 844 -34.15 -8.11 11.25
CA SER A 844 -33.54 -9.44 11.16
C SER A 844 -33.85 -10.30 12.40
N ALA A 845 -33.82 -9.70 13.59
CA ALA A 845 -34.23 -10.37 14.83
C ALA A 845 -35.71 -10.78 14.80
N ARG A 846 -36.60 -9.92 14.26
CA ARG A 846 -38.02 -10.27 14.05
C ARG A 846 -38.20 -11.41 13.06
N ALA A 847 -37.48 -11.39 11.94
CA ALA A 847 -37.51 -12.47 10.96
C ALA A 847 -37.06 -13.80 11.58
N LEU A 848 -36.02 -13.78 12.43
CA LEU A 848 -35.59 -14.96 13.17
C LEU A 848 -36.65 -15.43 14.18
N ALA A 849 -37.28 -14.52 14.92
CA ALA A 849 -38.38 -14.86 15.83
C ALA A 849 -39.53 -15.56 15.07
N GLN A 850 -39.91 -15.05 13.90
CA GLN A 850 -40.94 -15.66 13.05
C GLN A 850 -40.55 -17.06 12.55
N LEU A 851 -39.27 -17.30 12.25
CA LEU A 851 -38.78 -18.63 11.86
C LEU A 851 -38.81 -19.65 13.00
N LEU A 852 -38.65 -19.18 14.24
CA LEU A 852 -38.68 -20.03 15.45
C LEU A 852 -40.09 -20.29 15.95
N LEU A 853 -41.02 -19.39 15.65
CA LEU A 853 -42.43 -19.58 15.98
C LEU A 853 -43.02 -20.72 15.14
N PRO A 854 -43.88 -21.56 15.73
CA PRO A 854 -44.61 -22.59 14.99
C PRO A 854 -45.43 -21.94 13.88
N ARG A 855 -45.34 -22.47 12.65
CA ARG A 855 -46.27 -22.08 11.58
C ARG A 855 -47.64 -22.68 11.92
N GLY A 856 -48.59 -21.80 12.24
CA GLY A 856 -49.97 -22.14 12.61
C GLY A 856 -50.82 -22.61 11.45
#